data_AF-A0A369RPL7-F1
#
_entry.id   AF-A0A369RPL7-F1
#
_cell.length_a   1.000
_cell.length_b   1.000
_cell.length_c   1.000
_cell.angle_alpha   90.00
_cell.angle_beta   90.00
_cell.angle_gamma   90.00
#
_symmetry.space_group_name_H-M   'P 1'
#
loop_
_entity.id
_entity.type
_entity.pdbx_description
1 polymer ?
#
loop_
_entity_poly.entity_id
_entity_poly.type
_entity_poly.pdbx_seq_one_letter_code
_entity_poly.pdbx_strand_id
1 'polypeptide(L)'
;MQRRSSRAKGQLKMNVLLGRCDSKSLQFSKRLDLSSMQLSQLDIDALSTMKNLKELDVSKNRLSQLHSCHPMETVQFLDCSSNYFDASSITGICKAFPNLTQIKLFKNRALKKADLYEIVARLHQLRKINDMDANVMREELNKVNQELLARIHQEFIEAFGSESDSLAANMNIEELKNDFAEILQKNVSIGSIDLRLFVQRRLIELAYSYIDEKCSINNFRNKKRSSKINKAENNASNLVFPKEVFLEHSSSYIFDKCKLLKQHGIESDGCKLSPKYLLRMHSFNNDPEDKLTEIWQASFEPAITGSMGSVCAVCGGEIVAFVDCKTGKLMKRYKHPREIFYCLAWSSITLSSEKDKKSSVINILAAAGQCGEIRLIYPSQKICYAHISAQNRTKTPICSLVFHPLSPKLLFSGSEDGHVRVWEVDIPVGEYSAAKITYVHGVMADSRPRILRISSCGNWLLAAYDKYCIMWNIADIVARKKKPIISKITYKFPYTHGVPYFDGLVLLKNNLAVSKRKGDGFISLWDPFHDIDKLNFEAKVVREFEADVIAHLEYPKSSEWFMQLASHDDTGLISVGDNQSQIFLFDIKHGLSQINDLIFHVPVIKPFKILEFPIKRMKINQVIISPDSKFIVAVTSSNSVCVWETS
;
A
#
# COMPACT_ATOMS: atom_id res chain seq x y z
N MET A 1 0.70 -6.72 -57.74
CA MET A 1 2.13 -6.90 -58.02
C MET A 1 2.82 -7.45 -56.76
N GLN A 2 3.12 -8.75 -56.76
CA GLN A 2 4.03 -9.35 -55.79
C GLN A 2 5.45 -8.83 -56.02
N ARG A 3 6.14 -8.41 -54.96
CA ARG A 3 7.56 -8.70 -54.76
C ARG A 3 7.81 -9.02 -53.29
N ARG A 4 7.87 -10.32 -53.00
CA ARG A 4 8.68 -10.88 -51.92
C ARG A 4 10.15 -10.84 -52.35
N SER A 5 11.04 -10.47 -51.44
CA SER A 5 12.51 -10.72 -51.42
C SER A 5 13.14 -9.55 -50.64
N SER A 6 13.94 -9.69 -49.59
CA SER A 6 14.62 -10.85 -49.01
C SER A 6 14.98 -10.52 -47.56
N ARG A 7 15.02 -11.56 -46.72
CA ARG A 7 15.70 -11.56 -45.42
C ARG A 7 17.17 -11.20 -45.65
N ALA A 8 17.59 -10.01 -45.27
CA ALA A 8 18.99 -9.68 -45.09
C ALA A 8 19.27 -9.60 -43.59
N LYS A 9 20.13 -10.51 -43.10
CA LYS A 9 20.89 -10.31 -41.88
C LYS A 9 21.63 -8.98 -42.03
N GLY A 10 21.10 -7.91 -41.45
CA GLY A 10 21.58 -6.56 -41.68
C GLY A 10 22.91 -6.32 -40.97
N GLN A 11 24.04 -6.67 -41.59
CA GLN A 11 25.30 -6.02 -41.26
C GLN A 11 25.16 -4.52 -41.55
N LEU A 12 25.39 -3.70 -40.53
CA LEU A 12 25.44 -2.24 -40.67
C LEU A 12 26.50 -1.87 -41.72
N LYS A 13 26.08 -1.31 -42.85
CA LYS A 13 27.01 -0.87 -43.90
C LYS A 13 27.67 0.46 -43.50
N MET A 14 28.94 0.63 -43.82
CA MET A 14 29.78 1.77 -43.42
C MET A 14 29.19 3.14 -43.80
N ASN A 15 28.56 3.23 -44.96
CA ASN A 15 27.88 4.43 -45.46
C ASN A 15 26.63 4.81 -44.65
N VAL A 16 25.93 3.83 -44.06
CA VAL A 16 24.78 4.08 -43.17
C VAL A 16 25.26 4.62 -41.82
N LEU A 17 26.39 4.12 -41.31
CA LEU A 17 27.00 4.62 -40.08
C LEU A 17 27.46 6.07 -40.21
N LEU A 18 28.09 6.44 -41.32
CA LEU A 18 28.54 7.81 -41.56
C LEU A 18 27.39 8.83 -41.59
N GLY A 19 26.22 8.45 -42.10
CA GLY A 19 25.03 9.32 -42.10
C GLY A 19 24.34 9.46 -40.74
N ARG A 20 24.81 8.74 -39.72
CA ARG A 20 24.27 8.70 -38.36
C ARG A 20 25.27 9.15 -37.30
N CYS A 21 26.44 9.63 -37.73
CA CYS A 21 27.47 10.22 -36.88
C CYS A 21 27.42 11.75 -36.92
N ASP A 22 27.96 12.38 -35.88
CA ASP A 22 28.18 13.82 -35.82
C ASP A 22 29.42 14.29 -36.62
N SER A 23 30.16 13.36 -37.23
CA SER A 23 31.38 13.62 -38.00
C SER A 23 31.39 12.90 -39.35
N LYS A 24 32.09 13.48 -40.32
CA LYS A 24 32.37 12.89 -41.64
C LYS A 24 33.33 11.68 -41.57
N SER A 25 33.89 11.39 -40.40
CA SER A 25 34.74 10.22 -40.14
C SER A 25 34.35 9.56 -38.83
N LEU A 26 34.14 8.23 -38.86
CA LEU A 26 33.73 7.44 -37.70
C LEU A 26 34.77 7.48 -36.57
N GLN A 27 36.06 7.64 -36.89
CA GLN A 27 37.12 7.68 -35.88
C GLN A 27 37.06 8.96 -35.02
N PHE A 28 36.48 10.04 -35.53
CA PHE A 28 36.37 11.33 -34.83
C PHE A 28 34.95 11.59 -34.30
N SER A 29 34.00 10.71 -34.58
CA SER A 29 32.62 10.84 -34.14
C SER A 29 32.52 10.70 -32.62
N LYS A 30 31.81 11.63 -31.97
CA LYS A 30 31.50 11.56 -30.53
C LYS A 30 30.10 11.01 -30.29
N ARG A 31 29.23 11.07 -31.29
CA ARG A 31 27.84 10.62 -31.18
C ARG A 31 27.44 9.75 -32.36
N LEU A 32 26.82 8.61 -32.07
CA LEU A 32 26.30 7.67 -33.06
C LEU A 32 24.82 7.37 -32.76
N ASP A 33 23.94 7.64 -33.73
CA ASP A 33 22.50 7.40 -33.64
C ASP A 33 22.03 6.23 -34.53
N LEU A 34 21.94 5.05 -33.94
CA LEU A 34 21.40 3.83 -34.54
C LEU A 34 19.91 3.61 -34.20
N SER A 35 19.19 4.66 -33.78
CA SER A 35 17.80 4.52 -33.39
C SER A 35 16.88 4.21 -34.59
N SER A 36 15.80 3.47 -34.31
CA SER A 36 14.72 3.17 -35.28
C SER A 36 15.17 2.45 -36.55
N MET A 37 16.22 1.63 -36.46
CA MET A 37 16.79 0.89 -37.60
C MET A 37 16.29 -0.56 -37.72
N GLN A 38 15.39 -0.98 -36.81
CA GLN A 38 14.85 -2.34 -36.74
C GLN A 38 15.92 -3.42 -36.49
N LEU A 39 17.04 -3.06 -35.85
CA LEU A 39 18.15 -3.96 -35.57
C LEU A 39 17.72 -5.04 -34.57
N SER A 40 17.97 -6.32 -34.89
CA SER A 40 17.76 -7.44 -33.95
C SER A 40 19.04 -7.89 -33.25
N GLN A 41 20.20 -7.53 -33.80
CA GLN A 41 21.53 -7.80 -33.24
C GLN A 41 22.42 -6.59 -33.51
N LEU A 42 23.37 -6.35 -32.62
CA LEU A 42 24.39 -5.32 -32.77
C LEU A 42 25.72 -5.88 -32.29
N ASP A 43 26.72 -5.81 -33.16
CA ASP A 43 28.10 -6.19 -32.84
C ASP A 43 28.81 -4.98 -32.20
N ILE A 44 28.96 -5.00 -30.87
CA ILE A 44 29.62 -3.93 -30.12
C ILE A 44 31.13 -3.93 -30.39
N ASP A 45 31.73 -5.11 -30.62
CA ASP A 45 33.15 -5.22 -30.91
C ASP A 45 33.50 -4.51 -32.23
N ALA A 46 32.60 -4.55 -33.22
CA ALA A 46 32.77 -3.75 -34.45
C ALA A 46 32.75 -2.22 -34.18
N LEU A 47 31.95 -1.77 -33.21
CA LEU A 47 31.87 -0.36 -32.80
C LEU A 47 33.03 0.08 -31.90
N SER A 48 33.74 -0.85 -31.26
CA SER A 48 34.90 -0.57 -30.39
C SER A 48 36.05 0.16 -31.11
N THR A 49 36.08 0.10 -32.44
CA THR A 49 37.03 0.86 -33.27
C THR A 49 36.84 2.38 -33.21
N MET A 50 35.66 2.85 -32.77
CA MET A 50 35.33 4.27 -32.61
C MET A 50 35.81 4.81 -31.25
N LYS A 51 37.13 4.98 -31.10
CA LYS A 51 37.79 5.36 -29.84
C LYS A 51 37.37 6.71 -29.24
N ASN A 52 36.64 7.56 -29.98
CA ASN A 52 36.18 8.87 -29.50
C ASN A 52 34.68 8.90 -29.17
N LEU A 53 33.96 7.78 -29.35
CA LEU A 53 32.52 7.73 -29.17
C LEU A 53 32.16 7.89 -27.69
N LYS A 54 31.30 8.88 -27.40
CA LYS A 54 30.80 9.20 -26.06
C LYS A 54 29.31 8.93 -25.91
N GLU A 55 28.53 9.11 -26.97
CA GLU A 55 27.08 8.96 -26.96
C GLU A 55 26.64 7.93 -27.99
N LEU A 56 25.94 6.89 -27.53
CA LEU A 56 25.39 5.84 -28.39
C LEU A 56 23.87 5.75 -28.20
N ASP A 57 23.12 5.96 -29.25
CA ASP A 57 21.67 5.74 -29.27
C ASP A 57 21.35 4.50 -30.11
N VAL A 58 20.82 3.46 -29.46
CA VAL A 58 20.34 2.22 -30.06
C VAL A 58 18.85 2.01 -29.79
N SER A 59 18.13 3.08 -29.46
CA SER A 59 16.73 3.03 -29.07
C SER A 59 15.79 2.63 -30.22
N LYS A 60 14.58 2.17 -29.89
CA LYS A 60 13.53 1.81 -30.87
C LYS A 60 13.98 0.75 -31.88
N ASN A 61 14.73 -0.24 -31.40
CA ASN A 61 15.16 -1.40 -32.18
C ASN A 61 14.49 -2.68 -31.65
N ARG A 62 15.03 -3.85 -32.00
CA ARG A 62 14.58 -5.17 -31.58
C ARG A 62 15.71 -5.93 -30.86
N LEU A 63 16.61 -5.20 -30.21
CA LEU A 63 17.77 -5.76 -29.52
C LEU A 63 17.30 -6.42 -28.22
N SER A 64 17.79 -7.62 -27.94
CA SER A 64 17.56 -8.33 -26.68
C SER A 64 18.82 -8.44 -25.82
N GLN A 65 20.00 -8.25 -26.41
CA GLN A 65 21.29 -8.34 -25.75
C GLN A 65 22.29 -7.35 -26.36
N LEU A 66 23.22 -6.86 -25.51
CA LEU A 66 24.42 -6.16 -25.93
C LEU A 66 25.58 -6.83 -25.20
N HIS A 67 26.48 -7.42 -25.97
CA HIS A 67 27.66 -8.08 -25.46
C HIS A 67 28.86 -7.56 -26.24
N SER A 68 29.97 -7.42 -25.55
CA SER A 68 31.25 -7.05 -26.14
C SER A 68 32.34 -7.87 -25.48
N CYS A 69 33.27 -8.38 -26.27
CA CYS A 69 34.54 -8.90 -25.75
C CYS A 69 35.50 -7.75 -25.41
N HIS A 70 35.33 -6.59 -26.05
CA HIS A 70 36.14 -5.38 -25.84
C HIS A 70 35.26 -4.26 -25.27
N PRO A 71 35.41 -3.92 -23.97
CA PRO A 71 34.64 -2.84 -23.34
C PRO A 71 34.84 -1.49 -24.05
N MET A 72 33.75 -0.78 -24.32
CA MET A 72 33.77 0.58 -24.88
C MET A 72 33.85 1.61 -23.77
N GLU A 73 35.05 1.79 -23.22
CA GLU A 73 35.30 2.64 -22.05
C GLU A 73 35.02 4.14 -22.24
N THR A 74 34.95 4.63 -23.48
CA THR A 74 34.73 6.05 -23.78
C THR A 74 33.26 6.46 -23.78
N VAL A 75 32.34 5.50 -23.88
CA VAL A 75 30.90 5.77 -23.95
C VAL A 75 30.38 6.16 -22.57
N GLN A 76 29.78 7.35 -22.49
CA GLN A 76 29.25 7.97 -21.27
C GLN A 76 27.72 8.03 -21.25
N PHE A 77 27.09 8.03 -22.43
CA PHE A 77 25.63 8.05 -22.59
C PHE A 77 25.19 6.90 -23.50
N LEU A 78 24.23 6.10 -23.02
CA LEU A 78 23.60 5.04 -23.79
C LEU A 78 22.08 5.16 -23.74
N ASP A 79 21.44 5.36 -24.89
CA ASP A 79 20.00 5.17 -25.02
C ASP A 79 19.70 3.81 -25.66
N CYS A 80 19.18 2.89 -24.86
CA CYS A 80 18.75 1.57 -25.29
C CYS A 80 17.25 1.36 -25.02
N SER A 81 16.48 2.44 -24.93
CA SER A 81 15.04 2.43 -24.70
C SER A 81 14.27 1.80 -25.86
N SER A 82 13.07 1.30 -25.58
CA SER A 82 12.17 0.68 -26.58
C SER A 82 12.83 -0.47 -27.36
N ASN A 83 13.35 -1.46 -26.64
CA ASN A 83 13.94 -2.70 -27.15
C ASN A 83 13.32 -3.93 -26.42
N TYR A 84 13.96 -5.09 -26.50
CA TYR A 84 13.55 -6.35 -25.84
C TYR A 84 14.54 -6.81 -24.78
N PHE A 85 15.24 -5.88 -24.10
CA PHE A 85 16.14 -6.22 -23.00
C PHE A 85 15.39 -6.81 -21.81
N ASP A 86 16.02 -7.77 -21.14
CA ASP A 86 15.55 -8.43 -19.92
C ASP A 86 16.68 -8.53 -18.88
N ALA A 87 16.41 -9.16 -17.74
CA ALA A 87 17.38 -9.32 -16.66
C ALA A 87 18.71 -9.97 -17.09
N SER A 88 18.68 -10.91 -18.06
CA SER A 88 19.88 -11.59 -18.56
C SER A 88 20.82 -10.66 -19.34
N SER A 89 20.27 -9.61 -19.93
CA SER A 89 21.02 -8.64 -20.74
C SER A 89 21.83 -7.63 -19.93
N ILE A 90 21.46 -7.40 -18.66
CA ILE A 90 22.05 -6.36 -17.80
C ILE A 90 23.55 -6.53 -17.65
N THR A 91 24.00 -7.76 -17.36
CA THR A 91 25.42 -8.07 -17.21
C THR A 91 26.21 -7.79 -18.48
N GLY A 92 25.61 -8.10 -19.64
CA GLY A 92 26.22 -7.80 -20.94
C GLY A 92 26.40 -6.30 -21.17
N ILE A 93 25.33 -5.52 -20.92
CA ILE A 93 25.34 -4.06 -21.07
C ILE A 93 26.40 -3.43 -20.15
N CYS A 94 26.45 -3.84 -18.88
CA CYS A 94 27.41 -3.27 -17.92
C CYS A 94 28.86 -3.61 -18.29
N LYS A 95 29.12 -4.81 -18.84
CA LYS A 95 30.46 -5.20 -19.32
C LYS A 95 30.85 -4.47 -20.61
N ALA A 96 29.91 -4.27 -21.52
CA ALA A 96 30.15 -3.57 -22.78
C ALA A 96 30.43 -2.07 -22.55
N PHE A 97 29.79 -1.45 -21.55
CA PHE A 97 29.87 -0.01 -21.30
C PHE A 97 30.12 0.29 -19.81
N PRO A 98 31.34 0.09 -19.30
CA PRO A 98 31.62 0.17 -17.85
C PRO A 98 31.60 1.60 -17.27
N ASN A 99 31.85 2.63 -18.09
CA ASN A 99 31.99 4.02 -17.65
C ASN A 99 30.77 4.91 -17.95
N LEU A 100 29.59 4.31 -18.07
CA LEU A 100 28.36 5.06 -18.33
C LEU A 100 28.04 6.03 -17.17
N THR A 101 27.76 7.26 -17.55
CA THR A 101 27.25 8.31 -16.65
C THR A 101 25.73 8.46 -16.76
N GLN A 102 25.16 8.10 -17.91
CA GLN A 102 23.71 8.12 -18.14
C GLN A 102 23.27 6.95 -19.01
N ILE A 103 22.17 6.30 -18.63
CA ILE A 103 21.54 5.22 -19.39
C ILE A 103 20.02 5.38 -19.46
N LYS A 104 19.43 5.10 -20.62
CA LYS A 104 17.97 5.08 -20.84
C LYS A 104 17.51 3.69 -21.26
N LEU A 105 16.57 3.13 -20.51
CA LEU A 105 16.05 1.76 -20.61
C LEU A 105 14.52 1.70 -20.64
N PHE A 106 13.81 2.84 -20.62
CA PHE A 106 12.35 2.85 -20.62
C PHE A 106 11.77 2.09 -21.82
N LYS A 107 10.55 1.55 -21.66
CA LYS A 107 9.86 0.75 -22.69
C LYS A 107 10.56 -0.57 -23.08
N ASN A 108 11.47 -1.10 -22.25
CA ASN A 108 11.87 -2.51 -22.28
C ASN A 108 10.97 -3.31 -21.33
N ARG A 109 9.96 -4.00 -21.88
CA ARG A 109 8.83 -4.56 -21.09
C ARG A 109 9.23 -5.65 -20.08
N ALA A 110 10.34 -6.34 -20.31
CA ALA A 110 10.79 -7.43 -19.45
C ALA A 110 11.64 -6.96 -18.25
N LEU A 111 12.17 -5.72 -18.29
CA LEU A 111 12.94 -5.15 -17.19
C LEU A 111 12.03 -4.70 -16.05
N LYS A 112 12.42 -5.09 -14.84
CA LYS A 112 11.78 -4.74 -13.57
C LYS A 112 12.63 -3.74 -12.78
N LYS A 113 12.07 -3.21 -11.70
CA LYS A 113 12.80 -2.26 -10.81
C LYS A 113 14.08 -2.88 -10.25
N ALA A 114 14.06 -4.17 -9.91
CA ALA A 114 15.25 -4.94 -9.46
C ALA A 114 16.43 -4.85 -10.43
N ASP A 115 16.16 -4.93 -11.73
CA ASP A 115 17.20 -4.90 -12.77
C ASP A 115 17.86 -3.52 -12.87
N LEU A 116 17.17 -2.45 -12.44
CA LEU A 116 17.74 -1.10 -12.39
C LEU A 116 18.72 -0.95 -11.22
N TYR A 117 18.41 -1.51 -10.03
CA TYR A 117 19.36 -1.54 -8.92
C TYR A 117 20.60 -2.36 -9.26
N GLU A 118 20.41 -3.45 -10.02
CA GLU A 118 21.48 -4.30 -10.53
C GLU A 118 22.46 -3.53 -11.45
N ILE A 119 21.93 -2.60 -12.27
CA ILE A 119 22.74 -1.69 -13.09
C ILE A 119 23.47 -0.66 -12.22
N VAL A 120 22.76 -0.02 -11.28
CA VAL A 120 23.35 0.99 -10.37
C VAL A 120 24.46 0.38 -9.50
N ALA A 121 24.30 -0.88 -9.11
CA ALA A 121 25.28 -1.64 -8.34
C ALA A 121 26.58 -1.90 -9.12
N ARG A 122 26.49 -2.14 -10.43
CA ARG A 122 27.66 -2.43 -11.29
C ARG A 122 28.29 -1.20 -11.93
N LEU A 123 27.52 -0.15 -12.17
CA LEU A 123 27.99 1.09 -12.80
C LEU A 123 28.15 2.19 -11.76
N HIS A 124 29.32 2.21 -11.10
CA HIS A 124 29.60 3.13 -10.00
C HIS A 124 29.63 4.61 -10.43
N GLN A 125 29.93 4.91 -11.69
CA GLN A 125 29.97 6.27 -12.23
C GLN A 125 28.60 6.77 -12.74
N LEU A 126 27.56 5.94 -12.69
CA LEU A 126 26.24 6.26 -13.22
C LEU A 126 25.60 7.38 -12.40
N ARG A 127 25.24 8.49 -13.06
CA ARG A 127 24.57 9.64 -12.47
C ARG A 127 23.08 9.67 -12.80
N LYS A 128 22.69 9.17 -13.97
CA LYS A 128 21.29 9.16 -14.43
C LYS A 128 20.84 7.81 -14.99
N ILE A 129 19.66 7.36 -14.58
CA ILE A 129 18.99 6.17 -15.12
C ILE A 129 17.54 6.51 -15.45
N ASN A 130 17.12 6.31 -16.69
CA ASN A 130 15.79 6.73 -17.18
C ASN A 130 15.46 8.20 -16.86
N ASP A 131 16.46 9.07 -17.00
CA ASP A 131 16.38 10.50 -16.67
C ASP A 131 16.16 10.82 -15.17
N MET A 132 16.15 9.81 -14.29
CA MET A 132 16.13 9.96 -12.83
C MET A 132 17.56 9.97 -12.26
N ASP A 133 17.75 10.55 -11.07
CA ASP A 133 19.03 10.56 -10.37
C ASP A 133 19.39 9.16 -9.85
N ALA A 134 20.49 8.60 -10.34
CA ALA A 134 20.98 7.28 -9.92
C ALA A 134 21.55 7.28 -8.49
N ASN A 135 21.92 8.45 -7.94
CA ASN A 135 22.42 8.55 -6.58
C ASN A 135 21.35 8.19 -5.54
N VAL A 136 20.08 8.52 -5.79
CA VAL A 136 18.97 8.14 -4.91
C VAL A 136 18.88 6.62 -4.79
N MET A 137 18.91 5.91 -5.92
CA MET A 137 18.95 4.43 -5.93
C MET A 137 20.22 3.86 -5.29
N ARG A 138 21.35 4.56 -5.44
CA ARG A 138 22.63 4.16 -4.85
C ARG A 138 22.65 4.32 -3.34
N GLU A 139 22.06 5.39 -2.81
CA GLU A 139 21.91 5.61 -1.37
C GLU A 139 21.03 4.53 -0.74
N GLU A 140 19.90 4.20 -1.38
CA GLU A 140 19.05 3.07 -0.98
C GLU A 140 19.82 1.75 -1.01
N LEU A 141 20.56 1.49 -2.10
CA LEU A 141 21.38 0.30 -2.24
C LEU A 141 22.48 0.20 -1.18
N ASN A 142 23.12 1.32 -0.84
CA ASN A 142 24.16 1.36 0.18
C ASN A 142 23.60 1.02 1.56
N LYS A 143 22.42 1.55 1.90
CA LYS A 143 21.72 1.19 3.14
C LYS A 143 21.40 -0.30 3.19
N VAL A 144 20.91 -0.86 2.09
CA VAL A 144 20.65 -2.31 1.97
C VAL A 144 21.94 -3.12 2.12
N ASN A 145 23.03 -2.73 1.45
CA ASN A 145 24.31 -3.43 1.55
C ASN A 145 24.88 -3.39 2.98
N GLN A 146 24.77 -2.25 3.68
CA GLN A 146 25.19 -2.13 5.08
C GLN A 146 24.41 -3.07 6.00
N GLU A 147 23.08 -3.12 5.83
CA GLU A 147 22.21 -4.02 6.59
C GLU A 147 22.51 -5.49 6.31
N LEU A 148 22.69 -5.85 5.04
CA LEU A 148 23.06 -7.21 4.64
C LEU A 148 24.41 -7.61 5.25
N LEU A 149 25.41 -6.73 5.23
CA LEU A 149 26.72 -7.00 5.82
C LEU A 149 26.64 -7.19 7.35
N ALA A 150 25.81 -6.40 8.03
CA ALA A 150 25.59 -6.55 9.48
C ALA A 150 24.98 -7.92 9.82
N ARG A 151 23.96 -8.35 9.06
CA ARG A 151 23.34 -9.68 9.24
C ARG A 151 24.26 -10.83 8.85
N ILE A 152 24.98 -10.70 7.74
CA ILE A 152 26.03 -11.64 7.34
C ILE A 152 27.03 -11.81 8.48
N HIS A 153 27.50 -10.72 9.07
CA HIS A 153 28.43 -10.77 10.18
C HIS A 153 27.84 -11.50 11.40
N GLN A 154 26.60 -11.22 11.76
CA GLN A 154 25.93 -11.87 12.89
C GLN A 154 25.72 -13.38 12.66
N GLU A 155 25.11 -13.75 11.53
CA GLU A 155 24.85 -15.15 11.18
C GLU A 155 26.15 -15.95 11.05
N PHE A 156 27.21 -15.33 10.54
CA PHE A 156 28.52 -15.97 10.49
C PHE A 156 29.06 -16.30 11.90
N ILE A 157 28.89 -15.38 12.86
CA ILE A 157 29.29 -15.62 14.26
C ILE A 157 28.41 -16.68 14.92
N GLU A 158 27.11 -16.69 14.67
CA GLU A 158 26.19 -17.66 15.26
C GLU A 158 26.43 -19.07 14.69
N ALA A 159 26.67 -19.18 13.38
CA ALA A 159 26.90 -20.46 12.72
C ALA A 159 28.30 -21.04 12.98
N PHE A 160 29.33 -20.18 13.10
CA PHE A 160 30.73 -20.60 13.10
C PHE A 160 31.55 -20.09 14.29
N GLY A 161 30.96 -19.30 15.20
CA GLY A 161 31.62 -18.75 16.38
C GLY A 161 32.47 -17.50 16.10
N SER A 162 32.89 -16.81 17.17
CA SER A 162 33.70 -15.59 17.11
C SER A 162 35.19 -15.84 16.82
N GLU A 163 35.69 -17.06 17.08
CA GLU A 163 37.08 -17.45 16.89
C GLU A 163 37.27 -18.14 15.54
N SER A 164 37.30 -17.33 14.47
CA SER A 164 37.56 -17.79 13.09
C SER A 164 38.93 -18.45 12.85
N ASP A 165 39.72 -18.66 13.91
CA ASP A 165 41.10 -19.19 13.84
C ASP A 165 41.12 -20.73 13.62
N SER A 166 40.02 -21.45 13.90
CA SER A 166 39.93 -22.91 13.77
C SER A 166 39.22 -23.40 12.50
N LEU A 167 38.37 -22.58 11.86
CA LEU A 167 37.58 -22.98 10.68
C LEU A 167 38.41 -23.04 9.38
N ALA A 168 39.40 -22.17 9.23
CA ALA A 168 40.22 -22.10 8.02
C ALA A 168 41.29 -23.21 7.91
N ALA A 169 41.46 -24.03 8.95
CA ALA A 169 42.48 -25.07 8.97
C ALA A 169 42.03 -26.39 8.32
N ASN A 170 40.72 -26.68 8.30
CA ASN A 170 40.19 -28.00 7.93
C ASN A 170 38.99 -28.01 6.95
N MET A 171 38.44 -26.86 6.52
CA MET A 171 37.38 -26.80 5.50
C MET A 171 37.86 -26.10 4.22
N ASN A 172 37.42 -26.62 3.07
CA ASN A 172 37.60 -25.96 1.78
C ASN A 172 36.81 -24.63 1.77
N ILE A 173 37.43 -23.53 1.35
CA ILE A 173 36.80 -22.19 1.33
C ILE A 173 35.52 -22.18 0.49
N GLU A 174 35.49 -22.96 -0.60
CA GLU A 174 34.28 -23.08 -1.44
C GLU A 174 33.15 -23.86 -0.74
N GLU A 175 33.47 -24.85 0.08
CA GLU A 175 32.47 -25.56 0.90
C GLU A 175 31.90 -24.61 1.96
N LEU A 176 32.76 -23.85 2.65
CA LEU A 176 32.33 -22.85 3.63
C LEU A 176 31.42 -21.77 3.02
N LYS A 177 31.75 -21.29 1.81
CA LYS A 177 30.90 -20.34 1.07
C LYS A 177 29.52 -20.93 0.79
N ASN A 178 29.46 -22.16 0.30
CA ASN A 178 28.20 -22.82 -0.04
C ASN A 178 27.36 -23.10 1.22
N ASP A 179 27.95 -23.64 2.27
CA ASP A 179 27.28 -23.93 3.53
C ASP A 179 26.71 -22.66 4.16
N PHE A 180 27.50 -21.58 4.16
CA PHE A 180 27.05 -20.31 4.70
C PHE A 180 25.96 -19.66 3.84
N ALA A 181 26.05 -19.79 2.51
CA ALA A 181 24.98 -19.33 1.63
C ALA A 181 23.67 -20.10 1.87
N GLU A 182 23.71 -21.40 2.15
CA GLU A 182 22.50 -22.16 2.52
C GLU A 182 21.88 -21.68 3.83
N ILE A 183 22.71 -21.41 4.84
CA ILE A 183 22.27 -20.87 6.14
C ILE A 183 21.61 -19.50 5.93
N LEU A 184 22.27 -18.58 5.23
CA LEU A 184 21.75 -17.26 4.95
C LEU A 184 20.45 -17.31 4.13
N GLN A 185 20.33 -18.20 3.15
CA GLN A 185 19.11 -18.34 2.36
C GLN A 185 17.91 -18.85 3.20
N LYS A 186 18.16 -19.63 4.26
CA LYS A 186 17.11 -20.10 5.20
C LYS A 186 16.74 -19.03 6.23
N ASN A 187 17.72 -18.31 6.75
CA ASN A 187 17.53 -17.43 7.91
C ASN A 187 17.26 -15.97 7.52
N VAL A 188 17.66 -15.55 6.32
CA VAL A 188 17.63 -14.14 5.91
C VAL A 188 16.64 -13.92 4.76
N SER A 189 15.40 -13.58 5.11
CA SER A 189 14.40 -13.10 4.14
C SER A 189 14.28 -11.58 4.21
N ILE A 190 14.80 -10.86 3.20
CA ILE A 190 14.80 -9.38 3.16
C ILE A 190 14.17 -8.85 1.88
N GLY A 191 13.37 -7.79 2.03
CA GLY A 191 12.95 -6.91 0.94
C GLY A 191 11.51 -7.11 0.45
N SER A 192 11.02 -6.12 -0.29
CA SER A 192 9.74 -6.22 -1.01
C SER A 192 9.78 -7.37 -2.02
N ILE A 193 8.63 -7.95 -2.36
CA ILE A 193 8.52 -9.03 -3.36
C ILE A 193 9.24 -8.65 -4.67
N ASP A 194 9.21 -7.35 -5.02
CA ASP A 194 9.75 -6.82 -6.27
C ASP A 194 11.29 -6.73 -6.29
N LEU A 195 11.94 -6.70 -5.12
CA LEU A 195 13.39 -6.66 -4.96
C LEU A 195 13.98 -7.92 -4.36
N ARG A 196 13.15 -8.87 -3.90
CA ARG A 196 13.58 -10.11 -3.23
C ARG A 196 14.66 -10.87 -4.00
N LEU A 197 14.48 -11.03 -5.31
CA LEU A 197 15.46 -11.73 -6.15
C LEU A 197 16.79 -10.98 -6.25
N PHE A 198 16.76 -9.64 -6.30
CA PHE A 198 17.97 -8.82 -6.30
C PHE A 198 18.69 -8.89 -4.95
N VAL A 199 17.95 -8.69 -3.85
CA VAL A 199 18.50 -8.73 -2.49
C VAL A 199 19.07 -10.10 -2.17
N GLN A 200 18.42 -11.20 -2.58
CA GLN A 200 18.93 -12.55 -2.37
C GLN A 200 20.24 -12.80 -3.13
N ARG A 201 20.34 -12.38 -4.39
CA ARG A 201 21.62 -12.45 -5.13
C ARG A 201 22.69 -11.60 -4.46
N ARG A 202 22.33 -10.38 -4.05
CA ARG A 202 23.25 -9.44 -3.41
C ARG A 202 23.75 -9.93 -2.05
N LEU A 203 22.89 -10.58 -1.27
CA LEU A 203 23.23 -11.23 0.00
C LEU A 203 24.33 -12.28 -0.20
N ILE A 204 24.17 -13.15 -1.21
CA ILE A 204 25.16 -14.20 -1.51
C ILE A 204 26.48 -13.58 -1.99
N GLU A 205 26.42 -12.59 -2.90
CA GLU A 205 27.63 -11.87 -3.37
C GLU A 205 28.41 -11.24 -2.19
N LEU A 206 27.70 -10.56 -1.29
CA LEU A 206 28.32 -9.93 -0.11
C LEU A 206 28.84 -10.96 0.88
N ALA A 207 28.15 -12.09 1.07
CA ALA A 207 28.58 -13.16 1.96
C ALA A 207 29.87 -13.82 1.48
N TYR A 208 29.99 -14.06 0.17
CA TYR A 208 31.20 -14.62 -0.42
C TYR A 208 32.37 -13.64 -0.28
N SER A 209 32.14 -12.36 -0.57
CA SER A 209 33.14 -11.30 -0.37
C SER A 209 33.57 -11.18 1.09
N TYR A 210 32.64 -11.35 2.03
CA TYR A 210 32.91 -11.28 3.46
C TYR A 210 33.78 -12.46 3.94
N ILE A 211 33.51 -13.67 3.47
CA ILE A 211 34.35 -14.86 3.74
C ILE A 211 35.75 -14.66 3.15
N ASP A 212 35.84 -14.23 1.89
CA ASP A 212 37.12 -13.98 1.24
C ASP A 212 37.99 -12.97 2.00
N GLU A 213 37.37 -11.89 2.52
CA GLU A 213 38.04 -10.90 3.36
C GLU A 213 38.54 -11.52 4.68
N LYS A 214 37.70 -12.27 5.40
CA LYS A 214 38.06 -12.93 6.66
C LYS A 214 39.18 -13.95 6.50
N CYS A 215 39.13 -14.77 5.44
CA CYS A 215 40.17 -15.74 5.12
C CYS A 215 41.50 -15.05 4.72
N SER A 216 41.44 -13.94 3.99
CA SER A 216 42.62 -13.16 3.61
C SER A 216 43.33 -12.54 4.83
N ILE A 217 42.56 -12.04 5.81
CA ILE A 217 43.08 -11.47 7.06
C ILE A 217 43.79 -12.55 7.91
N ASN A 218 43.26 -13.77 7.96
CA ASN A 218 43.87 -14.88 8.71
C ASN A 218 45.18 -15.37 8.06
N ASN A 219 45.26 -15.38 6.73
CA ASN A 219 46.51 -15.66 6.00
C ASN A 219 47.59 -14.58 6.24
N PHE A 220 47.19 -13.31 6.40
CA PHE A 220 48.11 -12.22 6.78
C PHE A 220 48.58 -12.32 8.24
N ARG A 221 47.74 -12.77 9.17
CA ARG A 221 48.12 -13.02 10.57
C ARG A 221 49.09 -14.20 10.71
N ASN A 222 48.89 -15.28 9.94
CA ASN A 222 49.81 -16.42 9.90
C ASN A 222 51.16 -16.06 9.26
N LYS A 223 51.19 -15.23 8.19
CA LYS A 223 52.45 -14.68 7.64
C LYS A 223 53.16 -13.72 8.59
N LYS A 224 52.44 -12.91 9.39
CA LYS A 224 53.05 -12.03 10.42
C LYS A 224 53.60 -12.80 11.62
N ARG A 225 53.11 -14.01 11.90
CA ARG A 225 53.71 -14.92 12.89
C ARG A 225 55.01 -15.56 12.38
N SER A 226 55.15 -15.78 11.07
CA SER A 226 56.40 -16.29 10.48
C SER A 226 57.45 -15.21 10.18
N SER A 227 57.10 -13.92 10.17
CA SER A 227 58.01 -12.82 9.78
C SER A 227 58.39 -11.83 10.89
N LYS A 228 58.12 -12.12 12.16
CA LYS A 228 58.72 -11.37 13.29
C LYS A 228 60.13 -11.88 13.64
N ILE A 229 61.04 -11.76 12.68
CA ILE A 229 62.46 -11.49 12.94
C ILE A 229 62.79 -10.22 12.14
N ASN A 230 63.17 -9.16 12.87
CA ASN A 230 63.75 -7.89 12.45
C ASN A 230 62.83 -6.68 12.12
N LYS A 231 62.86 -5.75 13.10
CA LYS A 231 63.04 -4.28 13.02
C LYS A 231 62.12 -3.41 12.13
N ALA A 232 61.40 -2.55 12.85
CA ALA A 232 61.40 -1.08 12.81
C ALA A 232 60.92 -0.29 11.57
N GLU A 233 60.17 0.77 11.92
CA GLU A 233 59.90 2.03 11.22
C GLU A 233 58.72 2.18 10.23
N ASN A 234 57.72 2.89 10.77
CA ASN A 234 57.02 4.08 10.25
C ASN A 234 56.10 4.06 9.01
N ASN A 235 54.90 4.59 9.31
CA ASN A 235 54.01 5.44 8.53
C ASN A 235 53.20 4.85 7.36
N ALA A 236 51.92 4.60 7.64
CA ALA A 236 50.84 4.89 6.69
C ALA A 236 49.65 5.52 7.43
N SER A 237 49.27 6.68 6.91
CA SER A 237 48.32 7.68 7.35
C SER A 237 46.85 7.28 7.21
N ASN A 238 46.07 7.70 8.21
CA ASN A 238 44.72 8.28 8.17
C ASN A 238 43.68 7.76 7.16
N LEU A 239 42.66 7.08 7.69
CA LEU A 239 41.26 7.40 7.40
C LEU A 239 40.47 7.36 8.72
N VAL A 240 40.13 8.57 9.19
CA VAL A 240 39.22 8.83 10.30
C VAL A 240 37.81 8.56 9.79
N PHE A 241 37.07 7.65 10.43
CA PHE A 241 35.64 7.51 10.19
C PHE A 241 34.92 8.78 10.67
N PRO A 242 34.06 9.41 9.83
CA PRO A 242 33.24 10.52 10.29
C PRO A 242 32.33 10.04 11.41
N LYS A 243 32.33 10.81 12.51
CA LYS A 243 31.32 10.69 13.56
C LYS A 243 29.92 10.76 12.95
N GLU A 244 29.09 9.87 13.46
CA GLU A 244 27.64 9.79 13.34
C GLU A 244 26.95 11.11 12.98
N VAL A 245 26.24 11.10 11.86
CA VAL A 245 25.09 11.98 11.66
C VAL A 245 23.91 11.05 11.39
N PHE A 246 23.25 10.65 12.47
CA PHE A 246 22.00 9.93 12.42
C PHE A 246 20.94 10.76 11.67
N LEU A 247 20.28 10.16 10.67
CA LEU A 247 18.93 10.58 10.28
C LEU A 247 17.96 9.89 11.26
N GLU A 248 17.92 10.41 12.48
CA GLU A 248 17.16 9.92 13.65
C GLU A 248 15.64 10.13 13.57
N HIS A 249 15.12 10.80 12.53
CA HIS A 249 13.80 11.41 12.61
C HIS A 249 12.61 10.46 12.34
N SER A 250 12.75 9.38 11.57
CA SER A 250 11.63 8.48 11.26
C SER A 250 11.51 7.29 12.22
N SER A 251 12.63 6.71 12.66
CA SER A 251 12.63 5.58 13.61
C SER A 251 12.25 6.02 15.03
N SER A 252 12.73 7.18 15.48
CA SER A 252 12.38 7.76 16.79
C SER A 252 10.89 8.11 16.89
N TYR A 253 10.32 8.70 15.83
CA TYR A 253 8.90 9.05 15.79
C TYR A 253 7.97 7.83 15.87
N ILE A 254 8.21 6.82 15.03
CA ILE A 254 7.44 5.57 15.04
C ILE A 254 7.55 4.91 16.41
N PHE A 255 8.74 4.90 17.01
CA PHE A 255 8.99 4.39 18.35
C PHE A 255 8.23 5.16 19.44
N ASP A 256 8.33 6.48 19.46
CA ASP A 256 7.64 7.35 20.43
C ASP A 256 6.13 7.18 20.34
N LYS A 257 5.60 7.05 19.11
CA LYS A 257 4.17 6.82 18.88
C LYS A 257 3.74 5.42 19.30
N CYS A 258 4.52 4.38 19.01
CA CYS A 258 4.29 3.04 19.54
C CYS A 258 4.31 3.03 21.07
N LYS A 259 5.22 3.76 21.72
CA LYS A 259 5.33 3.88 23.18
C LYS A 259 4.15 4.59 23.83
N LEU A 260 3.66 5.67 23.22
CA LEU A 260 2.44 6.38 23.66
C LEU A 260 1.18 5.51 23.61
N LEU A 261 1.16 4.51 22.72
CA LEU A 261 -0.01 3.64 22.49
C LEU A 261 -0.04 2.37 23.37
N LYS A 262 0.93 2.17 24.26
CA LYS A 262 1.10 0.96 25.10
C LYS A 262 0.12 0.82 26.29
N GLN A 263 -0.98 1.57 26.37
CA GLN A 263 -1.87 1.52 27.54
C GLN A 263 -3.06 0.58 27.36
N HIS A 264 -3.07 -0.45 28.23
CA HIS A 264 -4.12 -1.44 28.51
C HIS A 264 -4.55 -2.31 27.32
N GLY A 265 -3.82 -3.42 27.13
CA GLY A 265 -4.28 -4.56 26.34
C GLY A 265 -5.32 -5.37 27.13
N ILE A 266 -6.28 -5.95 26.41
CA ILE A 266 -7.20 -6.93 26.99
C ILE A 266 -6.45 -8.25 27.04
N GLU A 267 -6.34 -8.86 28.23
CA GLU A 267 -5.87 -10.25 28.36
C GLU A 267 -6.77 -11.15 27.52
N SER A 268 -6.17 -11.87 26.56
CA SER A 268 -6.87 -12.77 25.67
C SER A 268 -7.24 -14.07 26.40
N ASP A 269 -8.17 -13.99 27.34
CA ASP A 269 -8.74 -15.17 27.98
C ASP A 269 -9.85 -15.75 27.10
N GLY A 270 -9.62 -16.96 26.60
CA GLY A 270 -10.60 -18.04 26.44
C GLY A 270 -11.89 -17.81 25.62
N CYS A 271 -12.13 -16.65 25.02
CA CYS A 271 -13.45 -16.31 24.49
C CYS A 271 -13.78 -17.18 23.27
N LYS A 272 -14.78 -18.05 23.43
CA LYS A 272 -15.21 -19.02 22.42
C LYS A 272 -16.17 -18.31 21.47
N LEU A 273 -15.69 -18.02 20.27
CA LEU A 273 -16.49 -17.43 19.20
C LEU A 273 -17.07 -18.57 18.36
N SER A 274 -18.41 -18.66 18.30
CA SER A 274 -19.08 -19.66 17.46
C SER A 274 -20.17 -19.02 16.60
N PRO A 275 -20.34 -19.48 15.35
CA PRO A 275 -21.41 -18.97 14.49
C PRO A 275 -22.76 -19.39 15.07
N LYS A 276 -23.62 -18.40 15.32
CA LYS A 276 -24.93 -18.60 15.93
C LYS A 276 -26.05 -18.59 14.90
N TYR A 277 -25.99 -17.66 13.95
CA TYR A 277 -27.00 -17.51 12.91
C TYR A 277 -26.37 -17.38 11.54
N LEU A 278 -26.94 -18.07 10.55
CA LEU A 278 -26.63 -17.92 9.14
C LEU A 278 -27.93 -17.56 8.42
N LEU A 279 -27.99 -16.34 7.88
CA LEU A 279 -29.20 -15.69 7.41
C LEU A 279 -29.08 -15.34 5.92
N ARG A 280 -30.21 -15.47 5.20
CA ARG A 280 -30.38 -15.05 3.81
C ARG A 280 -31.59 -14.11 3.74
N MET A 281 -31.37 -12.83 3.48
CA MET A 281 -32.39 -11.78 3.70
C MET A 281 -32.56 -10.81 2.52
N HIS A 282 -31.66 -10.85 1.54
CA HIS A 282 -31.65 -9.94 0.40
C HIS A 282 -32.08 -10.62 -0.90
N SER A 283 -32.68 -11.82 -0.82
CA SER A 283 -33.10 -12.59 -1.98
C SER A 283 -33.95 -11.80 -2.96
N PHE A 284 -33.46 -11.69 -4.19
CA PHE A 284 -34.20 -11.11 -5.31
C PHE A 284 -35.48 -11.91 -5.53
N ASN A 285 -36.61 -11.20 -5.68
CA ASN A 285 -37.95 -11.79 -5.78
C ASN A 285 -38.32 -12.81 -4.66
N ASN A 286 -37.68 -12.72 -3.50
CA ASN A 286 -37.81 -13.68 -2.40
C ASN A 286 -37.43 -15.13 -2.80
N ASP A 287 -36.56 -15.32 -3.79
CA ASP A 287 -36.05 -16.64 -4.16
C ASP A 287 -35.12 -17.18 -3.04
N PRO A 288 -35.48 -18.29 -2.36
CA PRO A 288 -34.65 -18.86 -1.31
C PRO A 288 -33.30 -19.34 -1.83
N GLU A 289 -33.14 -19.63 -3.12
CA GLU A 289 -31.89 -20.10 -3.73
C GLU A 289 -31.00 -18.97 -4.29
N ASP A 290 -31.40 -17.70 -4.13
CA ASP A 290 -30.62 -16.57 -4.61
C ASP A 290 -29.27 -16.47 -3.89
N LYS A 291 -28.20 -16.75 -4.65
CA LYS A 291 -26.78 -16.63 -4.28
C LYS A 291 -26.08 -15.53 -5.07
N LEU A 292 -26.81 -14.77 -5.87
CA LEU A 292 -26.27 -13.74 -6.76
C LEU A 292 -26.38 -12.34 -6.14
N THR A 293 -27.36 -12.09 -5.28
CA THR A 293 -27.48 -10.80 -4.62
C THR A 293 -26.32 -10.55 -3.67
N GLU A 294 -25.49 -9.58 -4.02
CA GLU A 294 -24.34 -9.16 -3.21
C GLU A 294 -24.79 -8.27 -2.05
N ILE A 295 -24.28 -8.55 -0.85
CA ILE A 295 -24.48 -7.75 0.35
C ILE A 295 -23.23 -6.89 0.55
N TRP A 296 -23.39 -5.58 0.51
CA TRP A 296 -22.27 -4.64 0.40
C TRP A 296 -21.81 -4.11 1.75
N GLN A 297 -22.74 -3.79 2.66
CA GLN A 297 -22.37 -3.19 3.94
C GLN A 297 -23.30 -3.63 5.07
N ALA A 298 -22.75 -3.73 6.27
CA ALA A 298 -23.45 -3.85 7.53
C ALA A 298 -23.05 -2.72 8.49
N SER A 299 -23.95 -2.33 9.40
CA SER A 299 -23.65 -1.35 10.44
C SER A 299 -24.59 -1.51 11.64
N PHE A 300 -24.03 -1.52 12.85
CA PHE A 300 -24.80 -1.61 14.09
C PHE A 300 -25.52 -0.31 14.41
N GLU A 301 -26.74 -0.44 14.90
CA GLU A 301 -27.51 0.67 15.45
C GLU A 301 -26.80 1.24 16.69
N PRO A 302 -26.57 2.57 16.78
CA PRO A 302 -25.97 3.19 17.95
C PRO A 302 -26.81 2.96 19.21
N ALA A 303 -26.14 2.65 20.32
CA ALA A 303 -26.81 2.49 21.61
C ALA A 303 -27.37 3.84 22.10
N ILE A 304 -28.68 3.89 22.31
CA ILE A 304 -29.36 4.94 23.08
C ILE A 304 -29.52 4.43 24.52
N THR A 305 -29.45 5.30 25.52
CA THR A 305 -29.61 4.94 26.94
C THR A 305 -30.75 3.93 27.18
N GLY A 306 -30.40 2.71 27.60
CA GLY A 306 -31.36 1.62 27.87
C GLY A 306 -31.56 0.60 26.73
N SER A 307 -30.99 0.81 25.54
CA SER A 307 -30.99 -0.15 24.44
C SER A 307 -29.59 -0.73 24.23
N MET A 308 -29.46 -2.06 24.24
CA MET A 308 -28.22 -2.73 23.84
C MET A 308 -28.17 -2.75 22.31
N GLY A 309 -27.05 -2.32 21.72
CA GLY A 309 -26.83 -2.24 20.26
C GLY A 309 -26.75 -3.60 19.56
N SER A 310 -27.76 -4.47 19.75
CA SER A 310 -27.86 -5.79 19.12
C SER A 310 -28.48 -5.73 17.72
N VAL A 311 -29.02 -4.59 17.30
CA VAL A 311 -29.64 -4.44 15.98
C VAL A 311 -28.58 -4.05 14.95
N CYS A 312 -28.49 -4.82 13.88
CA CYS A 312 -27.61 -4.57 12.75
C CYS A 312 -28.44 -4.25 11.50
N ALA A 313 -28.17 -3.12 10.85
CA ALA A 313 -28.66 -2.85 9.50
C ALA A 313 -27.69 -3.46 8.47
N VAL A 314 -28.24 -4.02 7.40
CA VAL A 314 -27.49 -4.67 6.32
C VAL A 314 -28.07 -4.20 4.98
N CYS A 315 -27.23 -3.86 4.00
CA CYS A 315 -27.68 -3.42 2.68
C CYS A 315 -27.09 -4.25 1.54
N GLY A 316 -27.92 -4.53 0.54
CA GLY A 316 -27.59 -5.37 -0.61
C GLY A 316 -28.77 -5.47 -1.57
N GLY A 317 -28.50 -5.43 -2.88
CA GLY A 317 -29.55 -5.33 -3.88
C GLY A 317 -30.55 -4.20 -3.58
N GLU A 318 -31.83 -4.46 -3.78
CA GLU A 318 -32.91 -3.49 -3.56
C GLU A 318 -33.30 -3.32 -2.06
N ILE A 319 -32.57 -3.94 -1.13
CA ILE A 319 -33.03 -4.15 0.25
C ILE A 319 -32.06 -3.55 1.28
N VAL A 320 -32.64 -2.91 2.30
CA VAL A 320 -32.02 -2.66 3.60
C VAL A 320 -32.76 -3.48 4.66
N ALA A 321 -32.07 -4.42 5.29
CA ALA A 321 -32.62 -5.33 6.30
C ALA A 321 -32.10 -4.96 7.69
N PHE A 322 -32.94 -5.10 8.71
CA PHE A 322 -32.58 -4.87 10.13
C PHE A 322 -32.72 -6.18 10.89
N VAL A 323 -31.64 -6.62 11.53
CA VAL A 323 -31.56 -7.92 12.20
C VAL A 323 -31.25 -7.70 13.67
N ASP A 324 -31.99 -8.36 14.55
CA ASP A 324 -31.59 -8.46 15.95
C ASP A 324 -30.60 -9.63 16.11
N CYS A 325 -29.32 -9.31 16.31
CA CYS A 325 -28.25 -10.29 16.46
C CYS A 325 -28.41 -11.19 17.68
N LYS A 326 -29.19 -10.78 18.70
CA LYS A 326 -29.46 -11.61 19.88
C LYS A 326 -30.37 -12.79 19.54
N THR A 327 -31.39 -12.55 18.71
CA THR A 327 -32.44 -13.52 18.37
C THR A 327 -32.33 -14.10 16.97
N GLY A 328 -31.50 -13.51 16.10
CA GLY A 328 -31.38 -13.86 14.69
C GLY A 328 -32.59 -13.45 13.84
N LYS A 329 -33.53 -12.67 14.41
CA LYS A 329 -34.79 -12.32 13.73
C LYS A 329 -34.62 -11.10 12.83
N LEU A 330 -35.17 -11.20 11.62
CA LEU A 330 -35.39 -10.05 10.75
C LEU A 330 -36.50 -9.18 11.34
N MET A 331 -36.13 -7.97 11.77
CA MET A 331 -37.05 -7.02 12.40
C MET A 331 -37.83 -6.21 11.37
N LYS A 332 -37.12 -5.68 10.37
CA LYS A 332 -37.64 -4.74 9.38
C LYS A 332 -36.93 -4.95 8.04
N ARG A 333 -37.65 -4.69 6.95
CA ARG A 333 -37.13 -4.73 5.59
C ARG A 333 -37.62 -3.50 4.83
N TYR A 334 -36.69 -2.64 4.44
CA TYR A 334 -36.97 -1.54 3.51
C TYR A 334 -36.55 -1.98 2.11
N LYS A 335 -37.46 -1.86 1.13
CA LYS A 335 -37.21 -2.23 -0.27
C LYS A 335 -37.42 -1.02 -1.17
N HIS A 336 -36.47 -0.75 -2.05
CA HIS A 336 -36.61 0.27 -3.09
C HIS A 336 -36.32 -0.34 -4.48
N PRO A 337 -37.35 -0.55 -5.32
CA PRO A 337 -37.16 -1.18 -6.62
C PRO A 337 -36.19 -0.42 -7.54
N ARG A 338 -35.35 -1.16 -8.27
CA ARG A 338 -34.27 -0.68 -9.16
C ARG A 338 -33.06 -0.06 -8.47
N GLU A 339 -33.03 -0.02 -7.15
CA GLU A 339 -31.84 0.39 -6.39
C GLU A 339 -30.90 -0.79 -6.16
N ILE A 340 -29.61 -0.49 -6.05
CA ILE A 340 -28.63 -1.41 -5.48
C ILE A 340 -27.92 -0.65 -4.38
N PHE A 341 -28.29 -0.91 -3.12
CA PHE A 341 -27.72 -0.21 -1.97
C PHE A 341 -26.27 -0.66 -1.73
N TYR A 342 -25.35 0.30 -1.73
CA TYR A 342 -23.93 0.07 -1.49
C TYR A 342 -23.47 0.46 -0.10
N CYS A 343 -24.12 1.46 0.50
CA CYS A 343 -23.63 2.03 1.74
C CYS A 343 -24.70 2.47 2.72
N LEU A 344 -24.32 2.46 4.00
CA LEU A 344 -25.12 2.78 5.18
C LEU A 344 -24.37 3.73 6.12
N ALA A 345 -25.10 4.64 6.77
CA ALA A 345 -24.59 5.44 7.87
C ALA A 345 -25.69 5.70 8.92
N TRP A 346 -25.39 5.40 10.19
CA TRP A 346 -26.27 5.67 11.32
C TRP A 346 -25.99 7.04 11.94
N SER A 347 -27.01 7.64 12.56
CA SER A 347 -26.88 8.80 13.42
C SER A 347 -27.91 8.79 14.55
N SER A 348 -27.55 9.38 15.69
CA SER A 348 -28.44 9.57 16.84
C SER A 348 -28.72 11.07 17.01
N ILE A 349 -29.97 11.48 16.81
CA ILE A 349 -30.37 12.90 16.89
C ILE A 349 -31.27 13.12 18.10
N THR A 350 -30.97 14.17 18.86
CA THR A 350 -31.82 14.63 19.97
C THR A 350 -32.98 15.46 19.43
N LEU A 351 -34.20 15.02 19.69
CA LEU A 351 -35.44 15.77 19.48
C LEU A 351 -35.81 16.49 20.78
N SER A 352 -35.92 17.81 20.75
CA SER A 352 -36.48 18.61 21.83
C SER A 352 -37.94 18.94 21.51
N SER A 353 -38.88 18.41 22.30
CA SER A 353 -40.27 18.88 22.24
C SER A 353 -40.42 20.16 23.05
N GLU A 354 -40.77 21.27 22.40
CA GLU A 354 -41.06 22.54 23.08
C GLU A 354 -42.26 22.42 24.04
N LYS A 355 -43.19 21.50 23.76
CA LYS A 355 -44.42 21.31 24.55
C LYS A 355 -44.19 20.56 25.86
N ASP A 356 -43.27 19.59 25.89
CA ASP A 356 -43.11 18.66 27.03
C ASP A 356 -41.84 18.88 27.87
N LYS A 357 -40.95 19.82 27.48
CA LYS A 357 -39.59 19.97 28.06
C LYS A 357 -38.81 18.65 28.15
N LYS A 358 -39.19 17.65 27.35
CA LYS A 358 -38.55 16.33 27.29
C LYS A 358 -37.74 16.26 25.99
N SER A 359 -36.47 15.91 26.14
CA SER A 359 -35.60 15.57 25.03
C SER A 359 -35.57 14.05 24.85
N SER A 360 -35.84 13.56 23.64
CA SER A 360 -35.69 12.15 23.28
C SER A 360 -34.61 12.00 22.22
N VAL A 361 -33.69 11.05 22.41
CA VAL A 361 -32.71 10.68 21.38
C VAL A 361 -33.33 9.62 20.48
N ILE A 362 -33.17 9.77 19.17
CA ILE A 362 -33.67 8.81 18.17
C ILE A 362 -32.57 8.43 17.19
N ASN A 363 -32.63 7.20 16.68
CA ASN A 363 -31.72 6.74 15.63
C ASN A 363 -32.35 6.88 14.25
N ILE A 364 -31.57 7.41 13.31
CA ILE A 364 -31.88 7.47 11.89
C ILE A 364 -30.79 6.73 11.09
N LEU A 365 -31.17 6.22 9.93
CA LEU A 365 -30.27 5.53 9.01
C LEU A 365 -30.33 6.20 7.64
N ALA A 366 -29.17 6.58 7.11
CA ALA A 366 -29.00 6.96 5.71
C ALA A 366 -28.55 5.73 4.90
N ALA A 367 -29.20 5.47 3.76
CA ALA A 367 -28.84 4.40 2.83
C ALA A 367 -28.78 4.93 1.40
N ALA A 368 -27.78 4.52 0.62
CA ALA A 368 -27.62 4.94 -0.77
C ALA A 368 -26.85 3.90 -1.61
N GLY A 369 -26.87 4.06 -2.92
CA GLY A 369 -26.13 3.19 -3.83
C GLY A 369 -26.22 3.61 -5.29
N GLN A 370 -26.51 2.64 -6.16
CA GLN A 370 -26.46 2.78 -7.63
C GLN A 370 -27.29 3.93 -8.19
N CYS A 371 -28.48 4.23 -7.64
CA CYS A 371 -29.33 5.30 -8.16
C CYS A 371 -28.87 6.70 -7.78
N GLY A 372 -27.85 6.85 -6.93
CA GLY A 372 -27.35 8.16 -6.53
C GLY A 372 -28.30 8.97 -5.64
N GLU A 373 -29.28 8.32 -5.02
CA GLU A 373 -30.23 8.93 -4.10
C GLU A 373 -29.95 8.45 -2.67
N ILE A 374 -29.90 9.38 -1.73
CA ILE A 374 -29.79 9.06 -0.29
C ILE A 374 -31.21 8.93 0.26
N ARG A 375 -31.53 7.78 0.85
CA ARG A 375 -32.78 7.52 1.56
C ARG A 375 -32.56 7.69 3.06
N LEU A 376 -33.35 8.54 3.70
CA LEU A 376 -33.32 8.75 5.15
C LEU A 376 -34.46 7.97 5.80
N ILE A 377 -34.09 6.96 6.57
CA ILE A 377 -34.98 6.00 7.20
C ILE A 377 -35.04 6.31 8.69
N TYR A 378 -36.24 6.32 9.24
CA TYR A 378 -36.48 6.34 10.69
C TYR A 378 -36.98 4.96 11.12
N PRO A 379 -36.07 4.05 11.55
CA PRO A 379 -36.41 2.64 11.65
C PRO A 379 -37.48 2.34 12.71
N SER A 380 -37.48 3.01 13.86
CA SER A 380 -38.48 2.76 14.91
C SER A 380 -39.91 3.08 14.45
N GLN A 381 -40.07 4.12 13.62
CA GLN A 381 -41.35 4.50 13.00
C GLN A 381 -41.65 3.76 11.69
N LYS A 382 -40.70 2.96 11.17
CA LYS A 382 -40.83 2.19 9.92
C LYS A 382 -41.12 3.06 8.69
N ILE A 383 -40.59 4.29 8.65
CA ILE A 383 -40.77 5.21 7.53
C ILE A 383 -39.44 5.58 6.88
N CYS A 384 -39.47 5.83 5.57
CA CYS A 384 -38.47 6.64 4.88
C CYS A 384 -39.03 8.07 4.83
N TYR A 385 -38.50 8.95 5.67
CA TYR A 385 -39.11 10.27 5.87
C TYR A 385 -38.61 11.33 4.88
N ALA A 386 -37.47 11.07 4.21
CA ALA A 386 -36.91 11.97 3.22
C ALA A 386 -36.00 11.25 2.23
N HIS A 387 -35.74 11.90 1.11
CA HIS A 387 -34.71 11.48 0.15
C HIS A 387 -33.91 12.69 -0.34
N ILE A 388 -32.64 12.47 -0.65
CA ILE A 388 -31.72 13.49 -1.15
C ILE A 388 -31.22 13.04 -2.51
N SER A 389 -31.42 13.89 -3.52
CA SER A 389 -30.78 13.74 -4.84
C SER A 389 -29.90 14.97 -5.07
N ALA A 390 -28.70 14.76 -5.61
CA ALA A 390 -27.94 15.89 -6.15
C ALA A 390 -28.78 16.55 -7.26
N GLN A 391 -28.82 17.89 -7.31
CA GLN A 391 -29.66 18.66 -8.24
C GLN A 391 -29.25 18.52 -9.72
N ASN A 392 -28.25 17.69 -10.03
CA ASN A 392 -27.80 17.45 -11.39
C ASN A 392 -28.62 16.33 -12.05
N ARG A 393 -28.92 16.49 -13.35
CA ARG A 393 -29.70 15.54 -14.16
C ARG A 393 -29.11 14.13 -14.24
N THR A 394 -27.82 13.96 -13.90
CA THR A 394 -27.12 12.68 -13.92
C THR A 394 -27.11 12.05 -12.52
N LYS A 395 -27.90 10.99 -12.35
CA LYS A 395 -27.86 10.13 -11.17
C LYS A 395 -26.50 9.41 -11.11
N THR A 396 -25.62 9.81 -10.20
CA THR A 396 -24.29 9.21 -10.02
C THR A 396 -24.27 8.33 -8.77
N PRO A 397 -23.78 7.08 -8.85
CA PRO A 397 -23.78 6.18 -7.71
C PRO A 397 -23.08 6.78 -6.49
N ILE A 398 -23.65 6.54 -5.30
CA ILE A 398 -23.07 6.92 -4.01
C ILE A 398 -22.35 5.72 -3.44
N CYS A 399 -21.04 5.87 -3.21
CA CYS A 399 -20.16 4.79 -2.76
C CYS A 399 -20.00 4.75 -1.23
N SER A 400 -20.12 5.89 -0.55
CA SER A 400 -19.89 5.97 0.89
C SER A 400 -20.73 7.06 1.53
N LEU A 401 -21.23 6.77 2.73
CA LEU A 401 -21.92 7.70 3.61
C LEU A 401 -21.23 7.72 4.97
N VAL A 402 -21.15 8.89 5.62
CA VAL A 402 -20.68 9.01 7.00
C VAL A 402 -21.34 10.22 7.67
N PHE A 403 -21.89 10.04 8.87
CA PHE A 403 -22.36 11.14 9.69
C PHE A 403 -21.21 11.73 10.51
N HIS A 404 -21.27 13.03 10.76
CA HIS A 404 -20.29 13.70 11.60
C HIS A 404 -20.45 13.29 13.07
N PRO A 405 -19.38 12.84 13.76
CA PRO A 405 -19.49 12.23 15.09
C PRO A 405 -19.97 13.19 16.18
N LEU A 406 -19.66 14.49 16.06
CA LEU A 406 -20.05 15.52 17.04
C LEU A 406 -21.20 16.42 16.55
N SER A 407 -21.72 16.16 15.35
CA SER A 407 -22.78 16.99 14.74
C SER A 407 -23.72 16.06 13.98
N PRO A 408 -24.61 15.36 14.70
CA PRO A 408 -25.34 14.20 14.16
C PRO A 408 -26.30 14.51 13.01
N LYS A 409 -26.55 15.80 12.73
CA LYS A 409 -27.34 16.26 11.57
C LYS A 409 -26.50 16.46 10.29
N LEU A 410 -25.17 16.43 10.37
CA LEU A 410 -24.31 16.61 9.19
C LEU A 410 -23.94 15.25 8.58
N LEU A 411 -24.39 15.03 7.35
CA LEU A 411 -24.14 13.82 6.55
C LEU A 411 -23.20 14.13 5.40
N PHE A 412 -22.16 13.32 5.24
CA PHE A 412 -21.22 13.36 4.12
C PHE A 412 -21.51 12.21 3.16
N SER A 413 -21.54 12.49 1.86
CA SER A 413 -21.75 11.48 0.81
C SER A 413 -20.66 11.57 -0.25
N GLY A 414 -19.99 10.46 -0.53
CA GLY A 414 -19.02 10.31 -1.62
C GLY A 414 -19.65 9.62 -2.82
N SER A 415 -19.54 10.22 -4.01
CA SER A 415 -20.16 9.73 -5.25
C SER A 415 -19.14 9.46 -6.34
N GLU A 416 -19.47 8.60 -7.31
CA GLU A 416 -18.56 8.20 -8.39
C GLU A 416 -18.11 9.34 -9.31
N ASP A 417 -18.80 10.48 -9.28
CA ASP A 417 -18.40 11.71 -9.98
C ASP A 417 -17.19 12.43 -9.34
N GLY A 418 -16.59 11.86 -8.29
CA GLY A 418 -15.42 12.41 -7.60
C GLY A 418 -15.75 13.43 -6.51
N HIS A 419 -17.03 13.75 -6.30
CA HIS A 419 -17.47 14.69 -5.28
C HIS A 419 -17.71 14.01 -3.93
N VAL A 420 -17.34 14.73 -2.87
CA VAL A 420 -17.88 14.53 -1.53
C VAL A 420 -18.78 15.73 -1.22
N ARG A 421 -20.05 15.47 -0.90
CA ARG A 421 -21.06 16.48 -0.59
C ARG A 421 -21.45 16.41 0.87
N VAL A 422 -21.77 17.57 1.45
CA VAL A 422 -22.16 17.73 2.85
C VAL A 422 -23.60 18.22 2.91
N TRP A 423 -24.42 17.49 3.63
CA TRP A 423 -25.85 17.72 3.78
C TRP A 423 -26.16 17.93 5.26
N GLU A 424 -26.97 18.94 5.55
CA GLU A 424 -27.62 19.05 6.85
C GLU A 424 -29.01 18.42 6.75
N VAL A 425 -29.22 17.37 7.53
CA VAL A 425 -30.47 16.61 7.58
C VAL A 425 -31.21 16.91 8.86
N ASP A 426 -32.48 17.25 8.74
CA ASP A 426 -33.37 17.41 9.88
C ASP A 426 -34.40 16.29 9.95
N ILE A 427 -35.02 16.13 11.11
CA ILE A 427 -36.16 15.24 11.30
C ILE A 427 -37.43 16.10 11.29
N PRO A 428 -38.45 15.75 10.50
CA PRO A 428 -39.71 16.49 10.52
C PRO A 428 -40.38 16.37 11.90
N VAL A 429 -40.73 17.51 12.49
CA VAL A 429 -41.45 17.59 13.78
C VAL A 429 -42.88 18.04 13.51
N GLY A 430 -43.84 17.13 13.64
CA GLY A 430 -45.27 17.37 13.43
C GLY A 430 -45.83 16.75 12.14
N GLU A 431 -47.16 16.59 12.07
CA GLU A 431 -47.87 15.81 11.04
C GLU A 431 -47.77 16.37 9.61
N TYR A 432 -47.30 17.61 9.43
CA TYR A 432 -47.28 18.29 8.12
C TYR A 432 -45.95 18.98 7.75
N SER A 433 -44.87 18.82 8.53
CA SER A 433 -43.58 19.43 8.17
C SER A 433 -42.79 18.49 7.25
N ALA A 434 -42.36 18.98 6.09
CA ALA A 434 -41.35 18.26 5.28
C ALA A 434 -39.98 18.37 5.95
N ALA A 435 -39.17 17.31 5.87
CA ALA A 435 -37.80 17.35 6.38
C ALA A 435 -36.99 18.42 5.64
N LYS A 436 -36.39 19.36 6.38
CA LYS A 436 -35.48 20.33 5.79
C LYS A 436 -34.14 19.66 5.52
N ILE A 437 -33.75 19.63 4.25
CA ILE A 437 -32.44 19.15 3.80
C ILE A 437 -31.72 20.32 3.15
N THR A 438 -30.52 20.64 3.64
CA THR A 438 -29.73 21.77 3.13
C THR A 438 -28.38 21.28 2.63
N TYR A 439 -28.02 21.64 1.41
CA TYR A 439 -26.65 21.47 0.94
C TYR A 439 -25.74 22.48 1.65
N VAL A 440 -24.71 22.00 2.33
CA VAL A 440 -23.79 22.83 3.11
C VAL A 440 -22.55 23.17 2.29
N HIS A 441 -21.87 22.15 1.76
CA HIS A 441 -20.63 22.31 1.01
C HIS A 441 -20.28 21.04 0.22
N GLY A 442 -19.21 21.11 -0.59
CA GLY A 442 -18.63 19.92 -1.21
C GLY A 442 -17.14 20.09 -1.51
N VAL A 443 -16.43 18.97 -1.51
CA VAL A 443 -15.03 18.87 -1.94
C VAL A 443 -14.93 17.89 -3.11
N MET A 444 -13.88 17.97 -3.91
CA MET A 444 -13.72 17.12 -5.09
C MET A 444 -12.26 16.77 -5.38
N ALA A 445 -12.07 15.65 -6.08
CA ALA A 445 -10.79 15.18 -6.59
C ALA A 445 -10.93 14.58 -8.00
N ASP A 446 -9.82 14.10 -8.58
CA ASP A 446 -9.77 13.63 -9.98
C ASP A 446 -10.19 12.16 -10.17
N SER A 447 -10.60 11.48 -9.09
CA SER A 447 -11.10 10.11 -9.11
C SER A 447 -12.25 9.92 -8.13
N ARG A 448 -12.85 8.73 -8.07
CA ARG A 448 -13.99 8.44 -7.18
C ARG A 448 -13.59 8.21 -5.72
N PRO A 449 -14.24 8.85 -4.73
CA PRO A 449 -14.12 8.49 -3.33
C PRO A 449 -14.83 7.16 -3.08
N ARG A 450 -14.11 6.19 -2.52
CA ARG A 450 -14.65 4.87 -2.22
C ARG A 450 -15.14 4.74 -0.79
N ILE A 451 -14.40 5.30 0.16
CA ILE A 451 -14.67 5.16 1.59
C ILE A 451 -14.37 6.49 2.26
N LEU A 452 -15.31 6.98 3.08
CA LEU A 452 -15.18 8.20 3.88
C LEU A 452 -15.09 7.85 5.37
N ARG A 453 -14.20 8.53 6.10
CA ARG A 453 -14.08 8.48 7.57
C ARG A 453 -13.85 9.88 8.13
N ILE A 454 -14.45 10.18 9.26
CA ILE A 454 -14.27 11.46 9.96
C ILE A 454 -13.52 11.18 11.26
N SER A 455 -12.56 12.04 11.62
CA SER A 455 -11.81 11.91 12.87
C SER A 455 -12.71 12.05 14.09
N SER A 456 -12.29 11.48 15.22
CA SER A 456 -13.03 11.56 16.49
C SER A 456 -13.28 13.01 16.95
N CYS A 457 -12.34 13.92 16.65
CA CYS A 457 -12.49 15.36 16.92
C CYS A 457 -13.42 16.09 15.94
N GLY A 458 -13.88 15.44 14.86
CA GLY A 458 -14.80 16.02 13.87
C GLY A 458 -14.16 16.97 12.84
N ASN A 459 -12.94 17.42 13.07
CA ASN A 459 -12.33 18.45 12.22
C ASN A 459 -11.74 17.93 10.92
N TRP A 460 -11.57 16.62 10.76
CA TRP A 460 -10.86 16.05 9.62
C TRP A 460 -11.68 14.96 8.93
N LEU A 461 -11.80 15.06 7.61
CA LEU A 461 -12.39 14.06 6.74
C LEU A 461 -11.29 13.35 5.97
N LEU A 462 -11.12 12.05 6.17
CA LEU A 462 -10.24 11.19 5.40
C LEU A 462 -11.05 10.38 4.39
N ALA A 463 -10.65 10.42 3.12
CA ALA A 463 -11.26 9.65 2.05
C ALA A 463 -10.23 8.80 1.31
N ALA A 464 -10.54 7.53 1.12
CA ALA A 464 -9.82 6.66 0.21
C ALA A 464 -10.38 6.79 -1.21
N TYR A 465 -9.51 7.11 -2.16
CA TYR A 465 -9.83 7.20 -3.59
C TYR A 465 -9.27 5.98 -4.34
N ASP A 466 -9.37 5.98 -5.67
CA ASP A 466 -8.82 4.89 -6.48
C ASP A 466 -7.31 4.71 -6.34
N LYS A 467 -6.53 5.78 -6.14
CA LYS A 467 -5.05 5.72 -6.18
C LYS A 467 -4.33 6.29 -4.96
N TYR A 468 -5.03 7.05 -4.13
CA TYR A 468 -4.46 7.81 -3.03
C TYR A 468 -5.52 7.97 -1.94
N CYS A 469 -5.11 8.46 -0.76
CA CYS A 469 -6.05 8.98 0.22
C CYS A 469 -5.98 10.51 0.23
N ILE A 470 -7.10 11.19 0.48
CA ILE A 470 -7.12 12.65 0.71
C ILE A 470 -7.70 12.91 2.09
N MET A 471 -7.06 13.80 2.85
CA MET A 471 -7.60 14.33 4.08
C MET A 471 -7.89 15.82 3.94
N TRP A 472 -9.10 16.25 4.32
CA TRP A 472 -9.49 17.65 4.36
C TRP A 472 -9.72 18.11 5.78
N ASN A 473 -9.31 19.35 6.07
CA ASN A 473 -9.80 20.06 7.23
C ASN A 473 -11.22 20.57 6.93
N ILE A 474 -12.19 20.07 7.67
CA ILE A 474 -13.62 20.37 7.52
C ILE A 474 -14.16 21.23 8.66
N ALA A 475 -13.31 21.72 9.58
CA ALA A 475 -13.73 22.49 10.75
C ALA A 475 -14.58 23.72 10.37
N ASP A 476 -14.18 24.44 9.31
CA ASP A 476 -14.91 25.60 8.80
C ASP A 476 -16.28 25.25 8.21
N ILE A 477 -16.40 24.06 7.59
CA ILE A 477 -17.67 23.54 7.07
C ILE A 477 -18.59 23.20 8.24
N VAL A 478 -18.07 22.50 9.25
CA VAL A 478 -18.81 22.11 10.46
C VAL A 478 -19.27 23.35 11.25
N ALA A 479 -18.42 24.37 11.34
CA ALA A 479 -18.74 25.66 11.95
C ALA A 479 -19.67 26.55 11.09
N ARG A 480 -20.09 26.09 9.90
CA ARG A 480 -20.96 26.81 8.96
C ARG A 480 -20.46 28.22 8.61
N LYS A 481 -19.14 28.40 8.44
CA LYS A 481 -18.59 29.70 8.05
C LYS A 481 -19.05 30.06 6.62
N LYS A 482 -19.39 31.34 6.40
CA LYS A 482 -19.86 31.83 5.07
C LYS A 482 -18.87 31.59 3.93
N LYS A 483 -17.56 31.64 4.23
CA LYS A 483 -16.46 31.39 3.28
C LYS A 483 -15.51 30.38 3.92
N PRO A 484 -15.83 29.08 3.86
CA PRO A 484 -15.02 28.07 4.53
C PRO A 484 -13.66 27.94 3.84
N ILE A 485 -12.58 27.92 4.63
CA ILE A 485 -11.24 27.61 4.14
C ILE A 485 -11.05 26.10 4.31
N ILE A 486 -10.77 25.42 3.20
CA ILE A 486 -10.61 23.96 3.17
C ILE A 486 -9.19 23.67 2.71
N SER A 487 -8.35 23.27 3.64
CA SER A 487 -7.05 22.69 3.33
C SER A 487 -7.18 21.21 3.02
N LYS A 488 -6.30 20.70 2.14
CA LYS A 488 -6.26 19.29 1.78
C LYS A 488 -4.84 18.74 1.73
N ILE A 489 -4.71 17.49 2.14
CA ILE A 489 -3.48 16.72 2.10
C ILE A 489 -3.75 15.43 1.32
N THR A 490 -2.92 15.14 0.33
CA THR A 490 -2.98 13.91 -0.47
C THR A 490 -1.88 12.95 -0.04
N TYR A 491 -2.24 11.72 0.34
CA TYR A 491 -1.32 10.65 0.72
C TYR A 491 -1.18 9.67 -0.44
N LYS A 492 0.05 9.56 -0.94
CA LYS A 492 0.46 8.58 -1.95
C LYS A 492 1.07 7.38 -1.24
N PHE A 493 0.84 6.21 -1.80
CA PHE A 493 1.37 4.97 -1.27
C PHE A 493 2.29 4.37 -2.34
N PRO A 494 3.41 3.74 -1.95
CA PRO A 494 4.33 3.16 -2.90
C PRO A 494 3.60 2.18 -3.84
N TYR A 495 3.97 2.25 -5.13
CA TYR A 495 3.31 1.53 -6.20
C TYR A 495 3.55 0.02 -6.06
N THR A 496 2.46 -0.73 -5.95
CA THR A 496 2.45 -2.19 -6.08
C THR A 496 2.03 -2.55 -7.50
N HIS A 497 2.57 -3.63 -8.08
CA HIS A 497 2.32 -4.02 -9.48
C HIS A 497 0.81 -4.06 -9.83
N GLY A 498 0.34 -3.10 -10.65
CA GLY A 498 -1.06 -2.97 -11.08
C GLY A 498 -1.63 -1.59 -10.73
N VAL A 499 -2.92 -1.37 -10.94
CA VAL A 499 -3.61 -0.18 -10.39
C VAL A 499 -4.30 -0.62 -9.10
N PRO A 500 -3.67 -0.51 -7.92
CA PRO A 500 -4.28 -0.92 -6.67
C PRO A 500 -5.40 0.06 -6.29
N TYR A 501 -6.62 -0.45 -6.13
CA TYR A 501 -7.76 0.33 -5.63
C TYR A 501 -7.87 0.14 -4.12
N PHE A 502 -8.10 1.21 -3.38
CA PHE A 502 -8.46 1.11 -1.98
C PHE A 502 -9.83 0.46 -1.84
N ASP A 503 -9.93 -0.60 -1.06
CA ASP A 503 -11.19 -1.29 -0.81
C ASP A 503 -11.51 -1.47 0.67
N GLY A 504 -10.64 -0.97 1.56
CA GLY A 504 -10.89 -0.82 2.98
C GLY A 504 -10.20 0.42 3.53
N LEU A 505 -10.88 1.15 4.41
CA LEU A 505 -10.32 2.28 5.16
C LEU A 505 -11.04 2.40 6.50
N VAL A 506 -10.28 2.55 7.58
CA VAL A 506 -10.77 2.95 8.90
C VAL A 506 -9.85 4.02 9.49
N LEU A 507 -10.42 4.86 10.34
CA LEU A 507 -9.70 5.89 11.08
C LEU A 507 -9.99 5.64 12.56
N LEU A 508 -8.96 5.26 13.31
CA LEU A 508 -9.04 4.90 14.72
C LEU A 508 -9.13 6.16 15.61
N LYS A 509 -9.66 6.02 16.82
CA LYS A 509 -9.79 7.13 17.79
C LYS A 509 -8.46 7.77 18.18
N ASN A 510 -7.37 7.00 18.14
CA ASN A 510 -6.00 7.47 18.34
C ASN A 510 -5.38 8.13 17.09
N ASN A 511 -6.22 8.50 16.12
CA ASN A 511 -5.84 9.18 14.88
C ASN A 511 -4.97 8.35 13.92
N LEU A 512 -4.83 7.04 14.14
CA LEU A 512 -4.19 6.16 13.15
C LEU A 512 -5.17 5.72 12.07
N ALA A 513 -4.69 5.59 10.84
CA ALA A 513 -5.47 5.05 9.73
C ALA A 513 -5.02 3.62 9.41
N VAL A 514 -5.99 2.78 9.07
CA VAL A 514 -5.73 1.45 8.51
C VAL A 514 -6.39 1.37 7.15
N SER A 515 -5.62 1.06 6.12
CA SER A 515 -6.10 1.04 4.74
C SER A 515 -5.69 -0.23 4.02
N LYS A 516 -6.63 -0.81 3.28
CA LYS A 516 -6.45 -1.99 2.46
C LYS A 516 -6.51 -1.60 0.99
N ARG A 517 -5.53 -2.09 0.23
CA ARG A 517 -5.47 -1.96 -1.22
C ARG A 517 -5.56 -3.33 -1.88
N LYS A 518 -6.29 -3.39 -2.98
CA LYS A 518 -6.40 -4.57 -3.83
C LYS A 518 -5.01 -5.02 -4.31
N GLY A 519 -4.66 -6.28 -4.06
CA GLY A 519 -3.47 -6.92 -4.61
C GLY A 519 -2.16 -6.71 -3.85
N ASP A 520 -2.14 -5.94 -2.77
CA ASP A 520 -0.92 -5.68 -1.99
C ASP A 520 -0.41 -6.93 -1.24
N GLY A 521 -1.33 -7.76 -0.73
CA GLY A 521 -0.97 -8.89 0.13
C GLY A 521 -0.54 -8.49 1.54
N PHE A 522 -1.05 -7.34 2.00
CA PHE A 522 -1.00 -6.84 3.37
C PHE A 522 -2.03 -5.71 3.50
N ILE A 523 -2.26 -5.24 4.73
CA ILE A 523 -3.04 -4.03 5.03
C ILE A 523 -2.09 -3.04 5.72
N SER A 524 -2.12 -1.76 5.35
CA SER A 524 -1.22 -0.74 5.92
C SER A 524 -1.84 -0.05 7.12
N LEU A 525 -1.11 0.01 8.24
CA LEU A 525 -1.34 0.90 9.38
C LEU A 525 -0.40 2.10 9.22
N TRP A 526 -0.95 3.31 9.23
CA TRP A 526 -0.21 4.53 8.92
C TRP A 526 -0.77 5.73 9.66
N ASP A 527 0.00 6.81 9.70
CA ASP A 527 -0.38 8.03 10.39
C ASP A 527 -0.73 9.18 9.45
N PRO A 528 -2.02 9.50 9.27
CA PRO A 528 -2.39 10.67 8.48
C PRO A 528 -2.06 12.00 9.17
N PHE A 529 -1.87 12.04 10.49
CA PHE A 529 -1.64 13.28 11.21
C PHE A 529 -0.15 13.58 11.44
N HIS A 530 0.74 12.77 10.85
CA HIS A 530 2.17 13.03 10.94
C HIS A 530 2.49 14.41 10.37
N ASP A 531 3.28 15.18 11.12
CA ASP A 531 3.73 16.54 10.78
C ASP A 531 2.63 17.58 10.51
N ILE A 532 1.35 17.29 10.82
CA ILE A 532 0.26 18.23 10.59
C ILE A 532 0.48 19.57 11.28
N ASP A 533 1.03 19.54 12.50
CA ASP A 533 1.29 20.73 13.32
C ASP A 533 2.42 21.60 12.73
N LYS A 534 3.26 21.02 11.87
CA LYS A 534 4.32 21.75 11.15
C LYS A 534 3.80 22.41 9.86
N LEU A 535 2.55 22.16 9.47
CA LEU A 535 1.97 22.68 8.25
C LEU A 535 1.28 24.02 8.51
N ASN A 536 1.73 25.10 7.86
CA ASN A 536 0.98 26.35 7.81
C ASN A 536 -0.20 26.24 6.82
N PHE A 537 -1.43 26.20 7.33
CA PHE A 537 -2.66 26.06 6.55
C PHE A 537 -3.22 27.37 5.97
N GLU A 538 -2.59 28.52 6.23
CA GLU A 538 -3.04 29.81 5.72
C GLU A 538 -2.81 29.98 4.20
N ALA A 539 -1.89 29.21 3.62
CA ALA A 539 -1.66 29.19 2.18
C ALA A 539 -2.52 28.09 1.51
N LYS A 540 -3.26 28.44 0.44
CA LYS A 540 -4.05 27.52 -0.42
C LYS A 540 -3.16 26.54 -1.22
N VAL A 541 -2.28 25.80 -0.55
CA VAL A 541 -1.35 24.87 -1.18
C VAL A 541 -1.89 23.45 -1.02
N VAL A 542 -2.11 22.78 -2.15
CA VAL A 542 -2.33 21.33 -2.18
C VAL A 542 -1.01 20.66 -1.83
N ARG A 543 -0.99 19.84 -0.78
CA ARG A 543 0.22 19.13 -0.34
C ARG A 543 0.09 17.65 -0.64
N GLU A 544 1.15 17.06 -1.17
CA GLU A 544 1.23 15.63 -1.43
C GLU A 544 2.37 15.05 -0.59
N PHE A 545 2.07 13.97 0.15
CA PHE A 545 3.05 13.24 0.95
C PHE A 545 3.00 11.76 0.61
N GLU A 546 4.10 11.06 0.85
CA GLU A 546 4.06 9.62 0.98
C GLU A 546 3.41 9.26 2.32
N ALA A 547 2.58 8.21 2.36
CA ALA A 547 1.92 7.77 3.58
C ALA A 547 2.96 7.24 4.58
N ASP A 548 2.94 7.75 5.80
CA ASP A 548 3.84 7.33 6.88
C ASP A 548 3.40 5.99 7.47
N VAL A 549 3.90 4.89 6.89
CA VAL A 549 3.50 3.53 7.28
C VAL A 549 4.21 3.09 8.56
N ILE A 550 3.43 2.86 9.60
CA ILE A 550 3.88 2.39 10.92
C ILE A 550 4.06 0.88 10.93
N ALA A 551 3.10 0.13 10.37
CA ALA A 551 3.10 -1.33 10.36
C ALA A 551 2.28 -1.88 9.18
N HIS A 552 2.51 -3.15 8.86
CA HIS A 552 1.67 -3.94 7.98
C HIS A 552 0.91 -4.97 8.79
N LEU A 553 -0.36 -5.21 8.49
CA LEU A 553 -1.12 -6.32 9.03
C LEU A 553 -1.01 -7.48 8.03
N GLU A 554 -0.66 -8.67 8.53
CA GLU A 554 -0.54 -9.88 7.73
C GLU A 554 -1.90 -10.27 7.14
N TYR A 555 -2.03 -10.17 5.82
CA TYR A 555 -3.29 -10.41 5.11
C TYR A 555 -3.03 -11.01 3.73
N PRO A 556 -3.81 -12.02 3.28
CA PRO A 556 -3.53 -12.72 2.03
C PRO A 556 -3.64 -11.82 0.79
N LYS A 557 -2.79 -12.08 -0.19
CA LYS A 557 -2.85 -11.43 -1.50
C LYS A 557 -4.08 -11.92 -2.26
N SER A 558 -4.91 -10.99 -2.72
CA SER A 558 -6.12 -11.28 -3.48
C SER A 558 -6.27 -10.34 -4.68
N SER A 559 -6.73 -10.91 -5.81
CA SER A 559 -7.16 -10.17 -6.99
C SER A 559 -8.63 -9.76 -6.92
N GLU A 560 -9.36 -10.22 -5.91
CA GLU A 560 -10.70 -9.74 -5.62
C GLU A 560 -10.64 -8.38 -4.93
N TRP A 561 -11.71 -7.61 -5.09
CA TRP A 561 -11.84 -6.27 -4.55
C TRP A 561 -13.16 -6.17 -3.80
N PHE A 562 -13.29 -5.11 -3.00
CA PHE A 562 -14.45 -4.90 -2.13
C PHE A 562 -14.46 -5.87 -0.95
N MET A 563 -13.45 -5.76 -0.09
CA MET A 563 -13.40 -6.38 1.24
C MET A 563 -13.09 -5.27 2.23
N GLN A 564 -14.15 -4.69 2.80
CA GLN A 564 -14.05 -3.51 3.66
C GLN A 564 -13.50 -3.85 5.04
N LEU A 565 -12.69 -2.92 5.55
CA LEU A 565 -12.24 -2.91 6.94
C LEU A 565 -13.35 -2.35 7.84
N ALA A 566 -13.48 -2.91 9.03
CA ALA A 566 -14.17 -2.27 10.14
C ALA A 566 -13.27 -2.21 11.36
N SER A 567 -13.51 -1.21 12.22
CA SER A 567 -12.82 -1.04 13.48
C SER A 567 -13.83 -1.04 14.62
N HIS A 568 -13.43 -1.60 15.76
CA HIS A 568 -14.14 -1.39 17.02
C HIS A 568 -13.51 -0.20 17.74
N ASP A 569 -14.31 0.85 17.91
CA ASP A 569 -13.88 2.19 18.31
C ASP A 569 -13.11 2.23 19.65
N ASP A 570 -13.52 1.43 20.64
CA ASP A 570 -12.94 1.49 21.99
C ASP A 570 -11.72 0.58 22.18
N THR A 571 -11.72 -0.57 21.49
CA THR A 571 -10.69 -1.61 21.67
C THR A 571 -9.56 -1.44 20.68
N GLY A 572 -9.79 -0.82 19.51
CA GLY A 572 -8.81 -0.76 18.43
C GLY A 572 -8.71 -2.08 17.66
N LEU A 573 -9.68 -2.98 17.80
CA LEU A 573 -9.77 -4.19 17.00
C LEU A 573 -10.10 -3.85 15.56
N ILE A 574 -9.43 -4.50 14.62
CA ILE A 574 -9.72 -4.45 13.18
C ILE A 574 -10.26 -5.80 12.73
N SER A 575 -11.36 -5.77 11.98
CA SER A 575 -11.94 -6.95 11.36
C SER A 575 -12.00 -6.80 9.85
N VAL A 576 -11.66 -7.88 9.15
CA VAL A 576 -11.71 -7.98 7.69
C VAL A 576 -11.93 -9.42 7.28
N GLY A 577 -12.71 -9.64 6.22
CA GLY A 577 -12.89 -10.95 5.62
C GLY A 577 -12.14 -11.05 4.29
N ASP A 578 -11.87 -12.27 3.83
CA ASP A 578 -11.20 -12.53 2.56
C ASP A 578 -12.10 -13.18 1.50
N ASN A 579 -11.49 -13.61 0.39
CA ASN A 579 -12.15 -14.35 -0.68
C ASN A 579 -12.03 -15.88 -0.55
N GLN A 580 -11.54 -16.39 0.58
CA GLN A 580 -11.38 -17.80 0.90
C GLN A 580 -12.17 -18.19 2.16
N SER A 581 -13.15 -17.37 2.56
CA SER A 581 -14.03 -17.60 3.73
C SER A 581 -13.32 -17.49 5.08
N GLN A 582 -12.22 -16.77 5.16
CA GLN A 582 -11.52 -16.46 6.41
C GLN A 582 -11.86 -15.04 6.88
N ILE A 583 -11.99 -14.90 8.20
CA ILE A 583 -12.19 -13.64 8.89
C ILE A 583 -10.97 -13.40 9.76
N PHE A 584 -10.26 -12.31 9.51
CA PHE A 584 -9.07 -11.90 10.23
C PHE A 584 -9.46 -10.85 11.26
N LEU A 585 -9.08 -11.10 12.52
CA LEU A 585 -9.21 -10.16 13.61
C LEU A 585 -7.80 -9.74 14.08
N PHE A 586 -7.54 -8.45 14.10
CA PHE A 586 -6.28 -7.86 14.55
C PHE A 586 -6.53 -7.01 15.80
N ASP A 587 -5.65 -7.14 16.79
CA ASP A 587 -5.58 -6.22 17.90
C ASP A 587 -4.40 -5.27 17.63
N ILE A 588 -4.72 -4.03 17.24
CA ILE A 588 -3.70 -3.05 16.89
C ILE A 588 -2.94 -2.58 18.12
N LYS A 589 -3.60 -2.43 19.27
CA LYS A 589 -2.94 -1.98 20.50
C LYS A 589 -1.93 -3.02 20.96
N HIS A 590 -2.36 -4.27 21.06
CA HIS A 590 -1.48 -5.38 21.42
C HIS A 590 -0.39 -5.60 20.36
N GLY A 591 -0.74 -5.59 19.07
CA GLY A 591 0.22 -5.73 17.98
C GLY A 591 1.33 -4.68 18.00
N LEU A 592 0.98 -3.40 18.24
CA LEU A 592 1.95 -2.33 18.40
C LEU A 592 2.80 -2.49 19.66
N SER A 593 2.26 -3.06 20.74
CA SER A 593 3.02 -3.30 21.98
C SER A 593 4.12 -4.36 21.83
N GLN A 594 3.98 -5.28 20.87
CA GLN A 594 4.94 -6.35 20.57
C GLN A 594 6.06 -5.92 19.60
N ILE A 595 5.98 -4.70 19.07
CA ILE A 595 7.01 -4.14 18.18
C ILE A 595 8.24 -3.80 19.02
N ASN A 596 9.33 -4.55 18.81
CA ASN A 596 10.62 -4.34 19.47
C ASN A 596 11.34 -3.07 18.97
N ASP A 597 12.18 -2.51 19.83
CA ASP A 597 12.82 -1.19 19.65
C ASP A 597 13.89 -1.13 18.54
N LEU A 598 14.20 -2.26 17.87
CA LEU A 598 15.32 -2.42 16.93
C LEU A 598 14.84 -2.85 15.52
N ILE A 599 13.88 -2.14 14.94
CA ILE A 599 13.23 -2.57 13.69
C ILE A 599 13.63 -1.68 12.49
N PHE A 600 14.28 -2.30 11.49
CA PHE A 600 14.76 -1.68 10.24
C PHE A 600 13.82 -1.88 9.03
N HIS A 601 12.65 -2.50 9.25
CA HIS A 601 11.62 -2.76 8.23
C HIS A 601 10.25 -2.37 8.77
N VAL A 602 9.25 -2.17 7.91
CA VAL A 602 7.88 -1.96 8.41
C VAL A 602 7.44 -3.23 9.17
N PRO A 603 7.16 -3.15 10.48
CA PRO A 603 6.78 -4.31 11.30
C PRO A 603 5.50 -4.96 10.81
N VAL A 604 5.36 -6.26 11.04
CA VAL A 604 4.17 -7.03 10.65
C VAL A 604 3.37 -7.45 11.88
N ILE A 605 2.12 -6.99 11.96
CA ILE A 605 1.14 -7.38 12.97
C ILE A 605 0.37 -8.59 12.45
N LYS A 606 0.45 -9.71 13.17
CA LYS A 606 -0.30 -10.93 12.86
C LYS A 606 -1.74 -10.82 13.35
N PRO A 607 -2.71 -11.48 12.69
CA PRO A 607 -4.05 -11.60 13.25
C PRO A 607 -3.97 -12.38 14.57
N PHE A 608 -4.63 -11.87 15.62
CA PHE A 608 -4.69 -12.61 16.89
C PHE A 608 -5.68 -13.78 16.81
N LYS A 609 -6.65 -13.69 15.90
CA LYS A 609 -7.64 -14.74 15.64
C LYS A 609 -8.06 -14.75 14.19
N ILE A 610 -8.15 -15.94 13.62
CA ILE A 610 -8.74 -16.19 12.30
C ILE A 610 -9.97 -17.08 12.51
N LEU A 611 -11.13 -16.64 12.05
CA LEU A 611 -12.36 -17.43 12.06
C LEU A 611 -12.64 -17.95 10.65
N GLU A 612 -13.26 -19.13 10.56
CA GLU A 612 -13.76 -19.66 9.29
C GLU A 612 -15.25 -19.34 9.16
N PHE A 613 -15.63 -18.78 8.02
CA PHE A 613 -17.02 -18.60 7.65
C PHE A 613 -17.66 -19.97 7.36
N PRO A 614 -18.89 -20.26 7.84
CA PRO A 614 -19.47 -21.60 7.74
C PRO A 614 -19.58 -22.18 6.31
N ILE A 615 -19.70 -21.31 5.30
CA ILE A 615 -19.74 -21.68 3.89
C ILE A 615 -18.35 -21.49 3.27
N LYS A 616 -17.79 -22.55 2.68
CA LYS A 616 -16.47 -22.52 2.03
C LYS A 616 -16.49 -21.80 0.68
N ARG A 617 -15.32 -21.29 0.28
CA ARG A 617 -15.07 -20.51 -0.95
C ARG A 617 -15.97 -19.27 -1.07
N MET A 618 -16.22 -18.64 0.07
CA MET A 618 -17.07 -17.45 0.18
C MET A 618 -16.22 -16.19 0.19
N LYS A 619 -16.58 -15.19 -0.63
CA LYS A 619 -16.04 -13.84 -0.50
C LYS A 619 -16.85 -13.06 0.54
N ILE A 620 -16.14 -12.55 1.55
CA ILE A 620 -16.70 -11.78 2.65
C ILE A 620 -16.45 -10.30 2.38
N ASN A 621 -17.52 -9.54 2.16
CA ASN A 621 -17.45 -8.15 1.75
C ASN A 621 -17.17 -7.19 2.93
N GLN A 622 -17.68 -7.50 4.12
CA GLN A 622 -17.39 -6.74 5.33
C GLN A 622 -17.61 -7.62 6.56
N VAL A 623 -16.81 -7.36 7.61
CA VAL A 623 -16.98 -7.94 8.94
C VAL A 623 -17.02 -6.78 9.95
N ILE A 624 -18.06 -6.71 10.76
CA ILE A 624 -18.23 -5.68 11.80
C ILE A 624 -18.36 -6.32 13.18
N ILE A 625 -17.99 -5.56 14.22
CA ILE A 625 -18.08 -5.96 15.63
C ILE A 625 -19.10 -5.04 16.31
N SER A 626 -19.98 -5.59 17.15
CA SER A 626 -20.95 -4.78 17.89
C SER A 626 -20.26 -3.87 18.91
N PRO A 627 -20.83 -2.70 19.24
CA PRO A 627 -20.22 -1.77 20.21
C PRO A 627 -19.98 -2.35 21.61
N ASP A 628 -20.77 -3.36 22.01
CA ASP A 628 -20.60 -4.10 23.26
C ASP A 628 -19.66 -5.31 23.12
N SER A 629 -19.03 -5.48 21.95
CA SER A 629 -18.16 -6.59 21.58
C SER A 629 -18.79 -7.99 21.69
N LYS A 630 -20.12 -8.09 21.81
CA LYS A 630 -20.83 -9.38 21.95
C LYS A 630 -21.07 -10.12 20.65
N PHE A 631 -21.16 -9.38 19.55
CA PHE A 631 -21.52 -9.93 18.25
C PHE A 631 -20.49 -9.56 17.18
N ILE A 632 -20.22 -10.51 16.30
CA ILE A 632 -19.51 -10.27 15.03
C ILE A 632 -20.49 -10.57 13.91
N VAL A 633 -20.60 -9.69 12.92
CA VAL A 633 -21.45 -9.89 11.74
C VAL A 633 -20.59 -9.84 10.49
N ALA A 634 -20.65 -10.88 9.67
CA ALA A 634 -20.01 -10.92 8.36
C ALA A 634 -21.07 -10.97 7.26
N VAL A 635 -20.89 -10.14 6.23
CA VAL A 635 -21.74 -10.09 5.03
C VAL A 635 -20.95 -10.48 3.80
N THR A 636 -21.59 -11.15 2.84
CA THR A 636 -20.89 -11.81 1.73
C THR A 636 -21.38 -11.37 0.35
N SER A 637 -20.63 -11.79 -0.67
CA SER A 637 -21.00 -11.59 -2.07
C SER A 637 -22.11 -12.52 -2.59
N SER A 638 -22.68 -13.38 -1.73
CA SER A 638 -23.72 -14.35 -2.14
C SER A 638 -24.87 -14.43 -1.14
N ASN A 639 -25.42 -13.27 -0.80
CA ASN A 639 -26.65 -13.15 -0.03
C ASN A 639 -26.61 -13.89 1.33
N SER A 640 -25.44 -13.99 1.95
CA SER A 640 -25.27 -14.66 3.23
C SER A 640 -24.80 -13.67 4.28
N VAL A 641 -25.44 -13.70 5.44
CA VAL A 641 -25.07 -12.95 6.63
C VAL A 641 -24.84 -13.94 7.75
N CYS A 642 -23.66 -13.92 8.37
CA CYS A 642 -23.36 -14.78 9.50
C CYS A 642 -23.17 -13.92 10.76
N VAL A 643 -23.75 -14.36 11.87
CA VAL A 643 -23.65 -13.72 13.19
C VAL A 643 -22.94 -14.68 14.13
N TRP A 644 -21.84 -14.25 14.72
CA TRP A 644 -21.18 -14.93 15.84
C TRP A 644 -21.53 -14.22 17.13
N GLU A 645 -21.60 -14.98 18.21
CA GLU A 645 -21.74 -14.47 19.57
C GLU A 645 -20.48 -14.85 20.36
N THR A 646 -19.95 -13.90 21.12
CA THR A 646 -18.88 -14.17 22.11
C THR A 646 -19.53 -14.77 23.35
N SER A 647 -19.17 -16.01 23.69
CA SER A 647 -19.58 -16.66 24.94
C SER A 647 -18.58 -16.46 26.05
#